data_AF-A0A0S8E7R9-F1
#
_entry.id   AF-A0A0S8E7R9-F1
#
_cell.length_a   1.000
_cell.length_b   1.000
_cell.length_c   1.000
_cell.angle_alpha   90.00
_cell.angle_beta   90.00
_cell.angle_gamma   90.00
#
_symmetry.space_group_name_H-M   'P 1'
#
loop_
_entity.id
_entity.type
_entity.pdbx_description
1 polymer ?
#
loop_
_entity_poly.entity_id
_entity_poly.type
_entity_poly.pdbx_seq_one_letter_code
_entity_poly.pdbx_strand_id
1 'polypeptide(L)'
;DLPGASFAGQQDTFLNVTGKNLLESVKKCWSSLFTPRTIVYRKEKGFSDDEVLISVAVQEMIHSRASGVMFTIEPVSGAHDKIVINASPGLGEAVVSGQVTPDEYIVDKSTLAVSGKHVVKKERQIVSDKKGGIKWIAVPQELRDRQALTDQEIVHIARYGLQIEKHYGVPQDIEWAIDEKGRIFILQARPETVYGVEKEVTVEERKDVMEQEILIRGIGVSPGKASGKSKVIVNVKDISRFQKGEILVTDMTTPDWVPAMKIAAAVVTNLGGKTCHAAIVSRELGVPCIVGTEKATKVLKEGETVTVDGQRGFVFAGAMKEQEGAIVQSPGVSVDLSARIITATKVYVNLSIPEIAQKVAQETNADGVGLMRAEHLMLSIGKHPRLLLEEGGDKVMIDKFANGVGQVAEAFFPRPVVYRFLDFKPDEFLEMPGGEKYERKNVGPNPMIGYRGEYRYTKEDDIFRLELKAIRQAREKMGFTNIWVMVPFVRTLDVFRKTVDIMKEEGLDHRTDNSFQLWIMVEVPSAVFMIEEFCREGIDGVSFGTNDLTMLVLGVDRNDTSVQELYDERNLGVLRAIAYTMTVCRKYGVTTSICGQAPSVYPDYLEFMIRCGATSISVNPDTVISSRKNVAVMEQKILMEKALGLKTKAKIAKIPLDEVFFWRHVEE
;
A
#
# COMPACT_ATOMS: atom_id res chain seq x y z
N ASP A 1 -20.37 -14.69 -13.03
CA ASP A 1 -19.63 -13.42 -13.13
C ASP A 1 -19.88 -12.56 -11.91
N LEU A 2 -18.82 -12.16 -11.19
CA LEU A 2 -18.90 -11.32 -9.99
C LEU A 2 -18.63 -9.85 -10.39
N PRO A 3 -19.53 -8.90 -10.09
CA PRO A 3 -19.30 -7.48 -10.38
C PRO A 3 -18.07 -6.96 -9.61
N GLY A 4 -17.07 -6.42 -10.32
CA GLY A 4 -15.89 -5.76 -9.72
C GLY A 4 -14.60 -6.58 -9.69
N ALA A 5 -14.57 -7.80 -10.22
CA ALA A 5 -13.34 -8.60 -10.38
C ALA A 5 -12.93 -8.69 -11.86
N SER A 6 -11.72 -8.23 -12.18
CA SER A 6 -11.12 -8.44 -13.51
C SER A 6 -10.46 -9.82 -13.55
N PHE A 7 -11.13 -10.79 -14.20
CA PHE A 7 -10.57 -12.13 -14.50
C PHE A 7 -9.73 -12.15 -15.79
N ALA A 8 -9.31 -10.97 -16.28
CA ALA A 8 -8.57 -10.84 -17.54
C ALA A 8 -7.33 -11.76 -17.56
N GLY A 9 -7.31 -12.68 -18.53
CA GLY A 9 -6.20 -13.62 -18.72
C GLY A 9 -6.04 -14.70 -17.63
N GLN A 10 -7.07 -14.96 -16.83
CA GLN A 10 -7.05 -16.01 -15.79
C GLN A 10 -7.82 -17.28 -16.20
N GLN A 11 -8.80 -17.16 -17.09
CA GLN A 11 -9.61 -18.28 -17.59
C GLN A 11 -9.22 -18.58 -19.03
N ASP A 12 -9.16 -19.86 -19.38
CA ASP A 12 -8.69 -20.28 -20.69
C ASP A 12 -9.75 -20.02 -21.75
N THR A 13 -9.35 -19.37 -22.84
CA THR A 13 -10.13 -19.20 -24.05
C THR A 13 -9.58 -20.11 -25.15
N PHE A 14 -10.45 -20.84 -25.84
CA PHE A 14 -10.06 -21.71 -26.95
C PHE A 14 -10.69 -21.19 -28.24
N LEU A 15 -9.85 -20.86 -29.21
CA LEU A 15 -10.27 -20.32 -30.49
C LEU A 15 -10.33 -21.37 -31.59
N ASN A 16 -11.20 -21.13 -32.59
CA ASN A 16 -11.38 -21.98 -33.76
C ASN A 16 -11.66 -23.46 -33.40
N VAL A 17 -12.61 -23.64 -32.48
CA VAL A 17 -13.07 -24.95 -32.01
C VAL A 17 -14.05 -25.54 -33.03
N THR A 18 -13.87 -26.81 -33.35
CA THR A 18 -14.72 -27.58 -34.26
C THR A 18 -15.76 -28.39 -33.46
N GLY A 19 -16.80 -28.89 -34.12
CA GLY A 19 -17.78 -29.77 -33.45
C GLY A 19 -17.17 -31.01 -32.80
N LYS A 20 -16.00 -31.48 -33.27
CA LYS A 20 -15.33 -32.67 -32.73
C LYS A 20 -14.61 -32.42 -31.40
N ASN A 21 -14.10 -31.21 -31.15
CA ASN A 21 -13.34 -30.87 -29.93
C ASN A 21 -14.11 -29.91 -29.00
N LEU A 22 -15.34 -29.53 -29.34
CA LEU A 22 -16.17 -28.63 -28.53
C LEU A 22 -16.30 -29.07 -27.07
N LEU A 23 -16.71 -30.32 -26.83
CA LEU A 23 -16.89 -30.83 -25.47
C LEU A 23 -15.57 -30.89 -24.68
N GLU A 24 -14.45 -31.15 -25.37
CA GLU A 24 -13.13 -31.15 -24.73
C GLU A 24 -12.71 -29.72 -24.34
N SER A 25 -12.92 -28.75 -25.23
CA SER A 25 -12.66 -27.33 -24.95
C SER A 25 -13.51 -26.81 -23.78
N VAL A 26 -14.80 -27.18 -23.69
CA VAL A 26 -15.66 -26.82 -22.56
C VAL A 26 -15.12 -27.38 -21.25
N LYS A 27 -14.70 -28.66 -21.23
CA LYS A 27 -14.07 -29.27 -20.04
C LYS A 27 -12.78 -28.56 -19.66
N LYS A 28 -11.97 -28.13 -20.65
CA LYS A 28 -10.74 -27.37 -20.39
C LYS A 28 -11.04 -25.99 -19.80
N CYS A 29 -12.05 -25.27 -20.29
CA CYS A 29 -12.50 -24.02 -19.67
C CYS A 29 -12.93 -24.23 -18.21
N TRP A 30 -13.69 -25.29 -17.91
CA TRP A 30 -14.03 -25.65 -16.53
C TRP A 30 -12.79 -25.97 -15.69
N SER A 31 -11.82 -26.69 -16.25
CA SER A 31 -10.57 -26.99 -15.55
C SER A 31 -9.71 -25.75 -15.29
N SER A 32 -9.79 -24.73 -16.15
CA SER A 32 -9.02 -23.48 -16.01
C SER A 32 -9.36 -22.73 -14.70
N LEU A 33 -10.57 -22.95 -14.20
CA LEU A 33 -11.02 -22.46 -12.90
C LEU A 33 -10.16 -23.00 -11.74
N PHE A 34 -9.56 -24.18 -11.90
CA PHE A 34 -8.75 -24.87 -10.88
C PHE A 34 -7.25 -24.85 -11.18
N THR A 35 -6.78 -23.93 -12.02
CA THR A 35 -5.33 -23.75 -12.21
C THR A 35 -4.69 -23.14 -10.96
N PRO A 36 -3.40 -23.42 -10.68
CA PRO A 36 -2.71 -22.87 -9.51
C PRO A 36 -2.82 -21.34 -9.40
N ARG A 37 -2.76 -20.63 -10.54
CA ARG A 37 -2.88 -19.17 -10.60
C ARG A 37 -4.27 -18.69 -10.18
N THR A 38 -5.33 -19.34 -10.65
CA THR A 38 -6.71 -18.98 -10.31
C THR A 38 -7.06 -19.36 -8.87
N ILE A 39 -6.48 -20.45 -8.34
CA ILE A 39 -6.59 -20.82 -6.91
C ILE A 39 -5.92 -19.75 -6.03
N VAL A 40 -4.70 -19.33 -6.35
CA VAL A 40 -3.99 -18.27 -5.61
C VAL A 40 -4.77 -16.95 -5.66
N TYR A 41 -5.20 -16.50 -6.85
CA TYR A 41 -5.98 -15.27 -6.99
C TYR A 41 -7.30 -15.31 -6.19
N ARG A 42 -8.00 -16.46 -6.20
CA ARG A 42 -9.23 -16.63 -5.41
C ARG A 42 -8.95 -16.63 -3.91
N LYS A 43 -7.83 -17.21 -3.48
CA LYS A 43 -7.39 -17.17 -2.08
C LYS A 43 -7.07 -15.74 -1.65
N GLU A 44 -6.36 -14.98 -2.49
CA GLU A 44 -6.04 -13.55 -2.26
C GLU A 44 -7.28 -12.66 -2.20
N LYS A 45 -8.28 -12.92 -3.06
CA LYS A 45 -9.56 -12.16 -3.11
C LYS A 45 -10.64 -12.68 -2.16
N GLY A 46 -10.41 -13.79 -1.47
CA GLY A 46 -11.36 -14.33 -0.50
C GLY A 46 -12.57 -15.05 -1.13
N PHE A 47 -12.44 -15.75 -2.26
CA PHE A 47 -13.53 -16.55 -2.86
C PHE A 47 -13.48 -18.03 -2.44
N SER A 48 -14.61 -18.63 -2.01
CA SER A 48 -14.72 -20.05 -1.58
C SER A 48 -14.44 -21.01 -2.73
N ASP A 49 -13.74 -22.13 -2.49
CA ASP A 49 -13.42 -23.13 -3.53
C ASP A 49 -14.67 -23.89 -4.01
N ASP A 50 -15.70 -23.96 -3.17
CA ASP A 50 -16.92 -24.76 -3.38
C ASP A 50 -18.08 -23.98 -4.04
N GLU A 51 -17.96 -22.64 -4.17
CA GLU A 51 -19.07 -21.78 -4.62
C GLU A 51 -18.83 -21.10 -5.98
N VAL A 52 -17.72 -21.39 -6.67
CA VAL A 52 -17.39 -20.73 -7.94
C VAL A 52 -17.93 -21.53 -9.12
N LEU A 53 -19.00 -21.04 -9.71
CA LEU A 53 -19.54 -21.52 -10.97
C LEU A 53 -18.96 -20.67 -12.12
N ILE A 54 -18.49 -21.34 -13.16
CA ILE A 54 -18.06 -20.71 -14.42
C ILE A 54 -19.09 -21.02 -15.50
N SER A 55 -19.56 -19.98 -16.19
CA SER A 55 -20.32 -20.14 -17.43
C SER A 55 -19.35 -20.20 -18.60
N VAL A 56 -19.56 -21.13 -19.53
CA VAL A 56 -18.75 -21.24 -20.76
C VAL A 56 -19.60 -20.76 -21.92
N ALA A 57 -19.27 -19.58 -22.45
CA ALA A 57 -19.90 -19.03 -23.64
C ALA A 57 -19.33 -19.71 -24.90
N VAL A 58 -20.20 -20.30 -25.71
CA VAL A 58 -19.83 -20.83 -27.04
C VAL A 58 -20.29 -19.83 -28.09
N GLN A 59 -19.34 -19.13 -28.69
CA GLN A 59 -19.57 -18.09 -29.70
C GLN A 59 -19.10 -18.56 -31.07
N GLU A 60 -19.80 -18.14 -32.13
CA GLU A 60 -19.36 -18.38 -33.51
C GLU A 60 -18.02 -17.68 -33.77
N MET A 61 -17.07 -18.42 -34.35
CA MET A 61 -15.73 -17.90 -34.62
C MET A 61 -15.75 -16.92 -35.80
N ILE A 62 -15.26 -15.70 -35.58
CA ILE A 62 -15.07 -14.72 -36.66
C ILE A 62 -13.66 -14.89 -37.24
N HIS A 63 -13.59 -15.24 -38.52
CA HIS A 63 -12.33 -15.25 -39.26
C HIS A 63 -11.94 -13.82 -39.64
N SER A 64 -11.17 -13.18 -38.76
CA SER A 64 -10.86 -11.76 -38.88
C SER A 64 -9.63 -11.47 -39.73
N ARG A 65 -9.76 -10.50 -40.64
CA ARG A 65 -8.61 -9.88 -41.32
C ARG A 65 -7.85 -8.94 -40.39
N ALA A 66 -8.56 -8.29 -39.49
CA ALA A 66 -8.03 -7.40 -38.47
C ALA A 66 -8.91 -7.47 -37.22
N SER A 67 -8.31 -7.35 -36.05
CA SER A 67 -9.02 -7.40 -34.77
C SER A 67 -8.23 -6.64 -33.71
N GLY A 68 -8.87 -6.40 -32.57
CA GLY A 68 -8.18 -5.82 -31.43
C GLY A 68 -9.14 -5.35 -30.35
N VAL A 69 -8.69 -4.35 -29.61
CA VAL A 69 -9.33 -3.86 -28.39
C VAL A 69 -9.57 -2.36 -28.51
N MET A 70 -10.69 -1.89 -27.99
CA MET A 70 -11.06 -0.49 -27.93
C MET A 70 -11.41 -0.12 -26.49
N PHE A 71 -10.87 1.01 -26.03
CA PHE A 71 -11.24 1.63 -24.78
C PHE A 71 -12.02 2.91 -25.08
N THR A 72 -13.20 3.07 -24.48
CA THR A 72 -13.99 4.30 -24.59
C THR A 72 -13.54 5.36 -23.60
N ILE A 73 -12.28 5.32 -23.20
CA ILE A 73 -11.56 6.29 -22.38
C ILE A 73 -10.09 6.09 -22.72
N GLU A 74 -9.27 7.13 -22.59
CA GLU A 74 -7.83 6.94 -22.69
C GLU A 74 -7.34 6.20 -21.42
N PRO A 75 -6.87 4.94 -21.52
CA PRO A 75 -6.66 4.07 -20.37
C PRO A 75 -5.42 4.44 -19.54
N VAL A 76 -4.56 5.34 -20.02
CA VAL A 76 -3.29 5.75 -19.39
C VAL A 76 -3.44 7.04 -18.57
N SER A 77 -4.31 7.94 -19.01
CA SER A 77 -4.52 9.30 -18.54
C SER A 77 -5.91 9.53 -17.96
N GLY A 78 -6.87 8.63 -18.26
CA GLY A 78 -8.27 8.78 -17.86
C GLY A 78 -9.04 9.81 -18.68
N ALA A 79 -8.51 10.22 -19.86
CA ALA A 79 -9.16 11.24 -20.68
C ALA A 79 -10.50 10.72 -21.25
N HIS A 80 -11.60 11.26 -20.72
CA HIS A 80 -12.98 10.85 -21.08
C HIS A 80 -13.43 11.36 -22.44
N ASP A 81 -12.71 12.30 -23.04
CA ASP A 81 -12.97 12.89 -24.36
C ASP A 81 -12.41 12.04 -25.51
N LYS A 82 -11.69 10.94 -25.21
CA LYS A 82 -11.00 10.12 -26.21
C LYS A 82 -11.43 8.66 -26.21
N ILE A 83 -11.29 8.03 -27.38
CA ILE A 83 -11.39 6.59 -27.60
C ILE A 83 -10.05 6.11 -28.12
N VAL A 84 -9.52 5.04 -27.54
CA VAL A 84 -8.27 4.40 -27.99
C VAL A 84 -8.61 3.08 -28.63
N ILE A 85 -8.19 2.87 -29.88
CA ILE A 85 -8.42 1.66 -30.66
C ILE A 85 -7.07 1.03 -31.00
N ASN A 86 -6.83 -0.18 -30.48
CA ASN A 86 -5.69 -1.01 -30.80
C ASN A 86 -6.07 -2.05 -31.85
N ALA A 87 -5.28 -2.20 -32.91
CA ALA A 87 -5.57 -3.11 -34.02
C ALA A 87 -4.35 -3.89 -34.50
N SER A 88 -4.55 -5.17 -34.85
CA SER A 88 -3.55 -5.98 -35.53
C SER A 88 -4.20 -6.92 -36.56
N PRO A 89 -3.48 -7.33 -37.62
CA PRO A 89 -3.94 -8.35 -38.57
C PRO A 89 -4.19 -9.70 -37.90
N GLY A 90 -5.17 -10.43 -38.41
CA GLY A 90 -5.53 -11.77 -37.92
C GLY A 90 -6.46 -11.73 -36.70
N LEU A 91 -6.39 -12.79 -35.88
CA LEU A 91 -7.24 -13.01 -34.70
C LEU A 91 -6.79 -12.21 -33.46
N GLY A 92 -7.76 -11.77 -32.65
CA GLY A 92 -7.57 -10.80 -31.57
C GLY A 92 -6.73 -11.29 -30.40
N GLU A 93 -6.61 -12.61 -30.25
CA GLU A 93 -5.76 -13.27 -29.24
C GLU A 93 -4.35 -12.71 -29.19
N ALA A 94 -3.77 -12.36 -30.35
CA ALA A 94 -2.43 -11.82 -30.43
C ALA A 94 -2.29 -10.47 -29.68
N VAL A 95 -3.33 -9.64 -29.75
CA VAL A 95 -3.39 -8.32 -29.13
C VAL A 95 -3.74 -8.43 -27.65
N VAL A 96 -4.76 -9.22 -27.32
CA VAL A 96 -5.25 -9.39 -25.94
C VAL A 96 -4.20 -10.04 -25.03
N SER A 97 -3.44 -11.01 -25.54
CA SER A 97 -2.36 -11.68 -24.81
C SER A 97 -1.02 -10.92 -24.83
N GLY A 98 -0.95 -9.77 -25.50
CA GLY A 98 0.27 -8.95 -25.59
C GLY A 98 1.41 -9.58 -26.39
N GLN A 99 1.11 -10.54 -27.27
CA GLN A 99 2.11 -11.27 -28.06
C GLN A 99 2.55 -10.53 -29.34
N VAL A 100 1.84 -9.46 -29.71
CA VAL A 100 2.22 -8.52 -30.77
C VAL A 100 2.00 -7.09 -30.32
N THR A 101 2.79 -6.16 -30.86
CA THR A 101 2.52 -4.73 -30.74
C THR A 101 1.47 -4.36 -31.79
N PRO A 102 0.27 -3.88 -31.38
CA PRO A 102 -0.75 -3.44 -32.32
C PRO A 102 -0.48 -2.01 -32.83
N ASP A 103 -1.17 -1.63 -33.89
CA ASP A 103 -1.36 -0.20 -34.22
C ASP A 103 -2.28 0.43 -33.21
N GLU A 104 -2.03 1.70 -32.87
CA GLU A 104 -2.88 2.48 -31.97
C GLU A 104 -3.49 3.67 -32.72
N TYR A 105 -4.79 3.86 -32.55
CA TYR A 105 -5.54 4.99 -33.09
C TYR A 105 -6.28 5.71 -31.97
N ILE A 106 -6.15 7.04 -31.93
CA ILE A 106 -6.84 7.89 -30.96
C ILE A 106 -7.94 8.64 -31.71
N VAL A 107 -9.17 8.56 -31.20
CA VAL A 107 -10.35 9.20 -31.76
C VAL A 107 -10.96 10.14 -30.73
N ASP A 108 -11.21 11.38 -31.14
CA ASP A 108 -11.95 12.37 -30.33
C ASP A 108 -13.44 12.00 -30.28
N LYS A 109 -14.02 11.89 -29.09
CA LYS A 109 -15.42 11.45 -28.93
C LYS A 109 -16.43 12.44 -29.48
N SER A 110 -16.14 13.73 -29.39
CA SER A 110 -17.08 14.80 -29.75
C SER A 110 -17.20 14.95 -31.27
N THR A 111 -16.09 14.79 -31.98
CA THR A 111 -15.99 14.99 -33.43
C THR A 111 -15.90 13.68 -34.22
N LEU A 112 -15.58 12.57 -33.56
CA LEU A 112 -15.18 11.29 -34.17
C LEU A 112 -13.96 11.41 -35.11
N ALA A 113 -13.19 12.49 -35.01
CA ALA A 113 -11.99 12.68 -35.80
C ALA A 113 -10.85 11.82 -35.24
N VAL A 114 -10.09 11.17 -36.13
CA VAL A 114 -8.88 10.45 -35.74
C VAL A 114 -7.79 11.47 -35.44
N SER A 115 -7.52 11.70 -34.16
CA SER A 115 -6.58 12.70 -33.65
C SER A 115 -5.14 12.19 -33.56
N GLY A 116 -4.93 10.87 -33.59
CA GLY A 116 -3.60 10.27 -33.54
C GLY A 116 -3.56 8.88 -34.16
N LYS A 117 -2.44 8.54 -34.80
CA LYS A 117 -2.16 7.20 -35.35
C LYS A 117 -0.71 6.84 -35.09
N HIS A 118 -0.49 5.71 -34.42
CA HIS A 118 0.82 5.12 -34.23
C HIS A 118 0.83 3.75 -34.91
N VAL A 119 1.48 3.68 -36.07
CA VAL A 119 1.56 2.47 -36.88
C VAL A 119 2.90 1.79 -36.63
N VAL A 120 2.86 0.53 -36.23
CA VAL A 120 4.05 -0.25 -35.90
C VAL A 120 4.29 -1.34 -36.94
N LYS A 121 5.53 -1.83 -37.03
CA LYS A 121 5.86 -2.94 -37.93
C LYS A 121 5.29 -4.25 -37.38
N LYS A 122 4.35 -4.86 -38.11
CA LYS A 122 3.65 -6.10 -37.72
C LYS A 122 4.28 -7.31 -38.38
N GLU A 123 5.07 -8.08 -37.65
CA GLU A 123 5.88 -9.17 -38.24
C GLU A 123 5.15 -10.50 -38.37
N ARG A 124 4.20 -10.78 -37.47
CA ARG A 124 3.47 -12.04 -37.36
C ARG A 124 2.02 -11.81 -36.95
N GLN A 125 1.15 -12.73 -37.33
CA GLN A 125 -0.29 -12.72 -37.02
C GLN A 125 -0.79 -14.12 -36.69
N ILE A 126 -1.90 -14.20 -35.96
CA ILE A 126 -2.58 -15.46 -35.67
C ILE A 126 -3.73 -15.65 -36.67
N VAL A 127 -3.83 -16.84 -37.26
CA VAL A 127 -4.94 -17.22 -38.15
C VAL A 127 -5.54 -18.56 -37.73
N SER A 128 -6.78 -18.80 -38.15
CA SER A 128 -7.46 -20.09 -37.95
C SER A 128 -6.78 -21.22 -38.72
N ASP A 129 -6.63 -22.39 -38.10
CA ASP A 129 -6.20 -23.62 -38.77
C ASP A 129 -7.42 -24.40 -39.31
N LYS A 130 -7.31 -24.96 -40.52
CA LYS A 130 -8.34 -25.81 -41.13
C LYS A 130 -8.61 -27.08 -40.31
N LYS A 131 -7.67 -27.51 -39.48
CA LYS A 131 -7.81 -28.69 -38.59
C LYS A 131 -8.39 -28.35 -37.20
N GLY A 132 -8.71 -27.09 -36.95
CA GLY A 132 -9.10 -26.57 -35.63
C GLY A 132 -7.91 -25.98 -34.87
N GLY A 133 -8.19 -25.00 -34.01
CA GLY A 133 -7.16 -24.23 -33.29
C GLY A 133 -6.55 -23.10 -34.12
N ILE A 134 -5.48 -22.52 -33.62
CA ILE A 134 -4.84 -21.32 -34.20
C ILE A 134 -3.39 -21.59 -34.58
N LYS A 135 -2.87 -20.82 -35.54
CA LYS A 135 -1.47 -20.89 -35.94
C LYS A 135 -0.88 -19.50 -36.18
N TRP A 136 0.41 -19.39 -35.91
CA TRP A 136 1.20 -18.21 -36.26
C TRP A 136 1.62 -18.27 -37.72
N ILE A 137 1.47 -17.15 -38.42
CA ILE A 137 2.03 -16.94 -39.74
C ILE A 137 2.75 -15.59 -39.80
N ALA A 138 3.74 -15.46 -40.67
CA ALA A 138 4.35 -14.17 -40.95
C ALA A 138 3.34 -13.26 -41.67
N VAL A 139 3.31 -11.99 -41.30
CA VAL A 139 2.56 -10.98 -42.07
C VAL A 139 3.31 -10.76 -43.40
N PRO A 140 2.62 -10.73 -44.55
CA PRO A 140 3.24 -10.42 -45.84
C PRO A 140 4.02 -9.11 -45.78
N GLN A 141 5.21 -9.06 -46.38
CA GLN A 141 6.15 -7.94 -46.23
C GLN A 141 5.52 -6.58 -46.59
N GLU A 142 4.66 -6.56 -47.61
CA GLU A 142 3.94 -5.38 -48.10
C GLU A 142 2.90 -4.82 -47.12
N LEU A 143 2.47 -5.62 -46.14
CA LEU A 143 1.44 -5.26 -45.16
C LEU A 143 2.02 -4.94 -43.77
N ARG A 144 3.32 -5.19 -43.53
CA ARG A 144 3.92 -5.05 -42.19
C ARG A 144 3.93 -3.62 -41.69
N ASP A 145 4.20 -2.68 -42.59
CA ASP A 145 4.33 -1.25 -42.28
C ASP A 145 3.06 -0.45 -42.61
N ARG A 146 1.99 -1.13 -43.06
CA ARG A 146 0.69 -0.50 -43.34
C ARG A 146 -0.17 -0.49 -42.08
N GLN A 147 -1.06 0.51 -41.97
CA GLN A 147 -2.09 0.51 -40.92
C GLN A 147 -3.03 -0.69 -41.06
N ALA A 148 -3.38 -1.33 -39.95
CA ALA A 148 -4.29 -2.48 -39.91
C ALA A 148 -5.74 -2.11 -40.29
N LEU A 149 -6.14 -0.87 -40.00
CA LEU A 149 -7.48 -0.34 -40.25
C LEU A 149 -7.45 0.84 -41.23
N THR A 150 -8.52 0.98 -42.01
CA THR A 150 -8.78 2.24 -42.74
C THR A 150 -9.39 3.29 -41.81
N ASP A 151 -9.24 4.56 -42.16
CA ASP A 151 -9.80 5.68 -41.39
C ASP A 151 -11.32 5.57 -41.20
N GLN A 152 -12.03 5.09 -42.22
CA GLN A 152 -13.48 4.87 -42.13
C GLN A 152 -13.83 3.77 -41.11
N GLU A 153 -13.01 2.72 -41.02
CA GLU A 153 -13.21 1.62 -40.07
C GLU A 153 -12.90 2.05 -38.64
N ILE A 154 -11.86 2.86 -38.44
CA ILE A 154 -11.54 3.46 -37.13
C ILE A 154 -12.75 4.26 -36.63
N VAL A 155 -13.33 5.11 -37.47
CA VAL A 155 -14.52 5.91 -37.13
C VAL A 155 -15.74 5.03 -36.84
N HIS A 156 -15.96 3.96 -37.62
CA HIS A 156 -17.09 3.05 -37.39
C HIS A 156 -16.97 2.27 -36.08
N ILE A 157 -15.77 1.78 -35.75
CA ILE A 157 -15.51 1.10 -34.46
C ILE A 157 -15.74 2.08 -33.31
N ALA A 158 -15.21 3.31 -33.41
CA ALA A 158 -15.41 4.36 -32.41
C ALA A 158 -16.90 4.68 -32.17
N ARG A 159 -17.71 4.72 -33.24
CA ARG A 159 -19.18 4.90 -33.11
C ARG A 159 -19.84 3.76 -32.33
N TYR A 160 -19.46 2.51 -32.58
CA TYR A 160 -19.97 1.39 -31.79
C TYR A 160 -19.54 1.50 -30.32
N GLY A 161 -18.31 1.91 -30.05
CA GLY A 161 -17.81 2.17 -28.71
C GLY A 161 -18.68 3.19 -27.95
N LEU A 162 -18.97 4.33 -28.57
CA LEU A 162 -19.84 5.35 -27.98
C LEU A 162 -21.27 4.85 -27.71
N GLN A 163 -21.83 4.04 -28.61
CA GLN A 163 -23.16 3.47 -28.41
C GLN A 163 -23.19 2.50 -27.22
N ILE A 164 -22.14 1.70 -27.06
CA ILE A 164 -22.00 0.74 -25.96
C ILE A 164 -21.75 1.49 -24.64
N GLU A 165 -20.84 2.46 -24.60
CA GLU A 165 -20.60 3.32 -23.43
C GLU A 165 -21.89 4.04 -23.00
N LYS A 166 -22.62 4.62 -23.95
CA LYS A 166 -23.91 5.27 -23.67
C LYS A 166 -24.94 4.30 -23.11
N HIS A 167 -24.96 3.06 -23.57
CA HIS A 167 -25.89 2.03 -23.07
C HIS A 167 -25.58 1.64 -21.62
N TYR A 168 -24.31 1.45 -21.28
CA TYR A 168 -23.88 1.01 -19.96
C TYR A 168 -23.62 2.16 -18.96
N GLY A 169 -23.52 3.40 -19.43
CA GLY A 169 -23.35 4.60 -18.60
C GLY A 169 -21.97 4.75 -17.95
N VAL A 170 -21.01 3.90 -18.30
CA VAL A 170 -19.63 3.92 -17.79
C VAL A 170 -18.65 3.60 -18.93
N PRO A 171 -17.39 4.06 -18.86
CA PRO A 171 -16.37 3.70 -19.85
C PRO A 171 -16.22 2.19 -20.02
N GLN A 172 -15.91 1.76 -21.24
CA GLN A 172 -15.91 0.35 -21.63
C GLN A 172 -14.55 -0.08 -22.21
N ASP A 173 -14.19 -1.33 -21.93
CA ASP A 173 -13.16 -2.13 -22.60
C ASP A 173 -13.85 -3.13 -23.53
N ILE A 174 -13.61 -3.01 -24.84
CA ILE A 174 -14.37 -3.65 -25.90
C ILE A 174 -13.45 -4.41 -26.86
N GLU A 175 -13.69 -5.70 -27.05
CA GLU A 175 -13.01 -6.51 -28.06
C GLU A 175 -13.83 -6.54 -29.35
N TRP A 176 -13.16 -6.39 -30.49
CA TRP A 176 -13.80 -6.32 -31.80
C TRP A 176 -12.99 -7.04 -32.89
N ALA A 177 -13.67 -7.40 -33.97
CA ALA A 177 -13.08 -8.06 -35.13
C ALA A 177 -13.71 -7.56 -36.44
N ILE A 178 -12.91 -7.51 -37.50
CA ILE A 178 -13.36 -7.26 -38.87
C ILE A 178 -13.09 -8.50 -39.71
N ASP A 179 -14.11 -9.03 -40.35
CA ASP A 179 -13.97 -10.17 -41.27
C ASP A 179 -13.40 -9.77 -42.65
N GLU A 180 -13.13 -10.76 -43.49
CA GLU A 180 -12.63 -10.52 -44.85
C GLU A 180 -13.59 -9.70 -45.74
N LYS A 181 -14.88 -9.64 -45.38
CA LYS A 181 -15.91 -8.88 -46.10
C LYS A 181 -16.03 -7.43 -45.57
N GLY A 182 -15.23 -7.04 -44.59
CA GLY A 182 -15.27 -5.70 -43.98
C GLY A 182 -16.41 -5.51 -42.97
N ARG A 183 -17.07 -6.58 -42.52
CA ARG A 183 -18.10 -6.51 -41.48
C ARG A 183 -17.44 -6.43 -40.11
N ILE A 184 -17.88 -5.48 -39.30
CA ILE A 184 -17.38 -5.26 -37.93
C ILE A 184 -18.26 -6.04 -36.94
N PHE A 185 -17.61 -6.81 -36.07
CA PHE A 185 -18.24 -7.58 -35.00
C PHE A 185 -17.70 -7.10 -33.65
N ILE A 186 -18.60 -6.93 -32.68
CA ILE A 186 -18.23 -6.72 -31.28
C ILE A 186 -18.28 -8.09 -30.60
N LEU A 187 -17.17 -8.47 -29.97
CA LEU A 187 -16.99 -9.81 -29.40
C LEU A 187 -17.30 -9.81 -27.91
N GLN A 188 -16.76 -8.82 -27.19
CA GLN A 188 -16.93 -8.64 -25.75
C GLN A 188 -16.99 -7.15 -25.42
N ALA A 189 -17.77 -6.77 -24.41
CA ALA A 189 -17.73 -5.44 -23.81
C ALA A 189 -17.86 -5.58 -22.29
N ARG A 190 -17.05 -4.82 -21.54
CA ARG A 190 -17.09 -4.78 -20.08
C ARG A 190 -16.73 -3.40 -19.55
N PRO A 191 -17.15 -3.02 -18.33
CA PRO A 191 -16.71 -1.78 -17.70
C PRO A 191 -15.18 -1.70 -17.58
N GLU A 192 -14.62 -0.54 -17.89
CA GLU A 192 -13.21 -0.24 -17.63
C GLU A 192 -12.99 -0.14 -16.11
N THR A 193 -11.98 -0.84 -15.59
CA THR A 193 -11.83 -1.12 -14.15
C THR A 193 -10.94 -0.12 -13.40
N VAL A 194 -10.22 0.76 -14.11
CA VAL A 194 -9.28 1.71 -13.52
C VAL A 194 -9.97 3.05 -13.21
N TYR A 195 -10.87 3.52 -14.06
CA TYR A 195 -11.55 4.81 -13.93
C TYR A 195 -13.09 4.70 -13.86
N GLY A 196 -13.66 3.50 -13.96
CA GLY A 196 -15.11 3.28 -14.00
C GLY A 196 -15.88 3.54 -12.68
N VAL A 197 -15.21 4.00 -11.63
CA VAL A 197 -15.81 4.28 -10.32
C VAL A 197 -15.38 5.65 -9.80
N GLU A 198 -15.81 6.74 -10.44
CA GLU A 198 -15.85 8.05 -9.75
C GLU A 198 -16.90 8.98 -10.40
N LYS A 199 -17.72 9.60 -9.55
CA LYS A 199 -18.68 10.65 -9.89
C LYS A 199 -17.95 11.94 -10.23
N GLU A 200 -18.49 12.67 -11.21
CA GLU A 200 -18.06 13.97 -11.70
C GLU A 200 -17.46 14.89 -10.62
N VAL A 201 -16.16 15.13 -10.72
CA VAL A 201 -15.51 16.32 -10.20
C VAL A 201 -14.95 17.05 -11.42
N THR A 202 -15.50 18.23 -11.69
CA THR A 202 -15.00 19.16 -12.69
C THR A 202 -13.56 19.54 -12.36
N VAL A 203 -12.61 19.11 -13.19
CA VAL A 203 -11.20 19.52 -13.12
C VAL A 203 -10.84 20.18 -14.44
N GLU A 204 -10.44 21.44 -14.36
CA GLU A 204 -9.89 22.22 -15.47
C GLU A 204 -8.72 21.47 -16.13
N GLU A 205 -8.75 21.43 -17.46
CA GLU A 205 -7.80 20.72 -18.31
C GLU A 205 -6.34 21.12 -18.03
N ARG A 206 -5.49 20.12 -17.75
CA ARG A 206 -4.03 20.23 -17.93
C ARG A 206 -3.56 19.19 -18.92
N LYS A 207 -3.39 19.63 -20.17
CA LYS A 207 -2.58 18.95 -21.19
C LYS A 207 -1.11 19.10 -20.80
N ASP A 208 -0.40 17.98 -20.58
CA ASP A 208 1.02 17.78 -20.92
C ASP A 208 1.61 16.55 -20.20
N VAL A 209 1.31 15.34 -20.70
CA VAL A 209 2.18 14.15 -20.53
C VAL A 209 1.95 13.19 -21.71
N MET A 210 2.56 13.43 -22.87
CA MET A 210 2.62 12.45 -23.97
C MET A 210 4.07 12.21 -24.37
N GLU A 211 4.40 10.94 -24.63
CA GLU A 211 5.65 10.41 -25.22
C GLU A 211 6.90 10.33 -24.31
N GLN A 212 6.92 9.43 -23.31
CA GLN A 212 8.20 8.98 -22.73
C GLN A 212 8.30 7.45 -22.68
N GLU A 213 9.41 6.90 -23.16
CA GLU A 213 9.74 5.47 -23.16
C GLU A 213 9.85 4.95 -21.72
N ILE A 214 9.11 3.88 -21.39
CA ILE A 214 9.18 3.23 -20.07
C ILE A 214 10.43 2.35 -20.00
N LEU A 215 11.39 2.75 -19.16
CA LEU A 215 12.66 2.06 -18.95
C LEU A 215 12.52 0.89 -17.97
N ILE A 216 11.78 1.09 -16.88
CA ILE A 216 11.64 0.11 -15.79
C ILE A 216 10.18 0.06 -15.31
N ARG A 217 9.75 -1.16 -14.92
CA ARG A 217 8.50 -1.41 -14.21
C ARG A 217 8.80 -2.08 -12.87
N GLY A 218 8.05 -1.70 -11.85
CA GLY A 218 8.08 -2.33 -10.53
C GLY A 218 6.79 -2.06 -9.78
N ILE A 219 6.82 -2.33 -8.47
CA ILE A 219 5.70 -2.08 -7.58
C ILE A 219 5.79 -0.64 -7.10
N GLY A 220 4.85 0.22 -7.53
CA GLY A 220 4.67 1.55 -6.96
C GLY A 220 4.31 1.43 -5.48
N VAL A 221 5.13 2.00 -4.61
CA VAL A 221 4.94 1.89 -3.15
C VAL A 221 4.77 3.22 -2.47
N SER A 222 5.33 4.31 -2.97
CA SER A 222 5.08 5.65 -2.44
C SER A 222 4.66 6.56 -3.61
N PRO A 223 3.47 7.19 -3.55
CA PRO A 223 2.93 7.95 -4.67
C PRO A 223 3.71 9.24 -4.96
N GLY A 224 3.49 9.79 -6.14
CA GLY A 224 4.11 11.03 -6.62
C GLY A 224 4.99 10.82 -7.85
N LYS A 225 5.38 11.92 -8.50
CA LYS A 225 6.24 11.92 -9.68
C LYS A 225 7.43 12.83 -9.44
N ALA A 226 8.62 12.37 -9.79
CA ALA A 226 9.82 13.19 -9.69
C ALA A 226 10.83 12.83 -10.79
N SER A 227 11.54 13.84 -11.29
CA SER A 227 12.60 13.68 -12.29
C SER A 227 13.95 14.02 -11.69
N GLY A 228 14.99 13.30 -12.12
CA GLY A 228 16.36 13.55 -11.66
C GLY A 228 17.36 12.64 -12.34
N LYS A 229 18.64 12.86 -12.09
CA LYS A 229 19.69 11.96 -12.58
C LYS A 229 19.67 10.67 -11.77
N SER A 230 19.63 9.52 -12.43
CA SER A 230 19.77 8.21 -11.78
C SER A 230 21.17 8.05 -11.23
N LYS A 231 21.23 7.77 -9.92
CA LYS A 231 22.47 7.46 -9.23
C LYS A 231 22.39 6.03 -8.72
N VAL A 232 23.11 5.13 -9.39
CA VAL A 232 23.17 3.73 -8.99
C VAL A 232 24.19 3.59 -7.87
N ILE A 233 23.72 3.27 -6.67
CA ILE A 233 24.53 3.04 -5.49
C ILE A 233 24.19 1.64 -5.00
N VAL A 234 25.17 0.73 -4.98
CA VAL A 234 24.96 -0.66 -4.54
C VAL A 234 25.48 -0.86 -3.10
N ASN A 235 26.38 0.00 -2.64
CA ASN A 235 26.98 -0.08 -1.32
C ASN A 235 26.82 1.24 -0.54
N VAL A 236 26.49 1.14 0.74
CA VAL A 236 26.31 2.28 1.68
C VAL A 236 27.52 3.22 1.68
N LYS A 237 28.74 2.70 1.49
CA LYS A 237 29.98 3.50 1.46
C LYS A 237 29.98 4.57 0.36
N ASP A 238 29.26 4.32 -0.72
CA ASP A 238 29.16 5.23 -1.87
C ASP A 238 28.05 6.28 -1.72
N ILE A 239 27.27 6.27 -0.62
CA ILE A 239 26.21 7.26 -0.35
C ILE A 239 26.74 8.70 -0.35
N SER A 240 28.00 8.90 0.06
CA SER A 240 28.65 10.23 0.04
C SER A 240 28.70 10.86 -1.36
N ARG A 241 28.55 10.06 -2.41
CA ARG A 241 28.52 10.50 -3.82
C ARG A 241 27.12 10.91 -4.29
N PHE A 242 26.08 10.67 -3.49
CA PHE A 242 24.68 10.99 -3.80
C PHE A 242 24.41 12.49 -3.59
N GLN A 243 23.76 13.12 -4.57
CA GLN A 243 23.44 14.54 -4.53
C GLN A 243 21.94 14.78 -4.37
N LYS A 244 21.60 15.94 -3.81
CA LYS A 244 20.20 16.35 -3.64
C LYS A 244 19.50 16.45 -4.99
N GLY A 245 18.30 15.88 -5.09
CA GLY A 245 17.49 15.85 -6.31
C GLY A 245 17.82 14.71 -7.28
N GLU A 246 18.79 13.85 -6.96
CA GLU A 246 19.05 12.64 -7.76
C GLU A 246 18.00 11.55 -7.49
N ILE A 247 17.88 10.60 -8.41
CA ILE A 247 17.04 9.40 -8.28
C ILE A 247 17.93 8.29 -7.72
N LEU A 248 17.63 7.84 -6.50
CA LEU A 248 18.39 6.79 -5.83
C LEU A 248 18.02 5.43 -6.42
N VAL A 249 18.99 4.74 -7.04
CA VAL A 249 18.81 3.40 -7.62
C VAL A 249 19.71 2.42 -6.87
N THR A 250 19.15 1.40 -6.22
CA THR A 250 19.91 0.40 -5.45
C THR A 250 19.27 -1.00 -5.50
N ASP A 251 19.95 -2.03 -5.00
CA ASP A 251 19.35 -3.35 -4.88
C ASP A 251 18.28 -3.36 -3.78
N MET A 252 18.60 -2.81 -2.61
CA MET A 252 17.75 -2.73 -1.43
C MET A 252 18.28 -1.65 -0.48
N THR A 253 17.42 -1.06 0.34
CA THR A 253 17.79 -0.06 1.35
C THR A 253 17.79 -0.64 2.75
N THR A 254 18.73 -0.20 3.58
CA THR A 254 18.77 -0.38 5.05
C THR A 254 18.68 1.00 5.74
N PRO A 255 18.59 1.08 7.08
CA PRO A 255 18.48 2.37 7.77
C PRO A 255 19.60 3.38 7.46
N ASP A 256 20.80 2.91 7.12
CA ASP A 256 21.92 3.78 6.72
C ASP A 256 21.66 4.59 5.43
N TRP A 257 20.64 4.22 4.64
CA TRP A 257 20.27 4.91 3.41
C TRP A 257 19.35 6.11 3.62
N VAL A 258 18.78 6.27 4.82
CA VAL A 258 17.82 7.35 5.13
C VAL A 258 18.36 8.75 4.79
N PRO A 259 19.64 9.11 5.05
CA PRO A 259 20.18 10.41 4.65
C PRO A 259 20.11 10.67 3.14
N ALA A 260 20.39 9.65 2.31
CA ALA A 260 20.27 9.75 0.85
C ALA A 260 18.80 9.84 0.43
N MET A 261 17.94 9.01 1.01
CA MET A 261 16.50 9.00 0.71
C MET A 261 15.83 10.34 1.03
N LYS A 262 16.26 11.05 2.09
CA LYS A 262 15.76 12.38 2.46
C LYS A 262 16.01 13.44 1.39
N ILE A 263 17.12 13.34 0.66
CA ILE A 263 17.51 14.32 -0.36
C ILE A 263 17.24 13.83 -1.78
N ALA A 264 16.78 12.59 -1.94
CA ALA A 264 16.44 12.00 -3.22
C ALA A 264 15.16 12.60 -3.79
N ALA A 265 15.12 12.78 -5.11
CA ALA A 265 13.89 13.12 -5.82
C ALA A 265 12.93 11.91 -5.87
N ALA A 266 13.47 10.69 -6.02
CA ALA A 266 12.73 9.44 -5.93
C ALA A 266 13.67 8.27 -5.58
N VAL A 267 13.09 7.13 -5.18
CA VAL A 267 13.82 5.90 -4.82
C VAL A 267 13.35 4.72 -5.67
N VAL A 268 14.28 3.99 -6.28
CA VAL A 268 14.01 2.80 -7.09
C VAL A 268 14.86 1.64 -6.60
N THR A 269 14.24 0.51 -6.23
CA THR A 269 14.97 -0.69 -5.78
C THR A 269 14.70 -1.93 -6.63
N ASN A 270 15.71 -2.80 -6.77
CA ASN A 270 15.54 -4.11 -7.43
C ASN A 270 14.67 -5.05 -6.61
N LEU A 271 14.90 -5.11 -5.29
CA LEU A 271 14.24 -6.01 -4.37
C LEU A 271 13.30 -5.25 -3.43
N GLY A 272 12.32 -5.98 -2.89
CA GLY A 272 11.39 -5.48 -1.87
C GLY A 272 9.94 -5.45 -2.34
N GLY A 273 9.02 -5.66 -1.38
CA GLY A 273 7.58 -5.55 -1.58
C GLY A 273 7.01 -4.29 -0.95
N LYS A 274 5.67 -4.20 -0.89
CA LYS A 274 4.94 -3.01 -0.38
C LYS A 274 5.25 -2.62 1.08
N THR A 275 5.91 -3.49 1.83
CA THR A 275 6.22 -3.35 3.26
C THR A 275 7.71 -3.35 3.55
N CYS A 276 8.58 -3.33 2.53
CA CYS A 276 10.03 -3.30 2.74
C CYS A 276 10.49 -1.94 3.29
N HIS A 277 11.74 -1.87 3.75
CA HIS A 277 12.33 -0.63 4.31
C HIS A 277 12.17 0.58 3.37
N ALA A 278 12.51 0.42 2.07
CA ALA A 278 12.37 1.47 1.08
C ALA A 278 10.92 1.99 1.00
N ALA A 279 9.94 1.07 0.93
CA ALA A 279 8.54 1.41 0.86
C ALA A 279 8.04 2.18 2.08
N ILE A 280 8.43 1.76 3.29
CA ILE A 280 8.03 2.41 4.55
C ILE A 280 8.62 3.81 4.62
N VAL A 281 9.94 3.93 4.49
CA VAL A 281 10.64 5.21 4.66
C VAL A 281 10.26 6.20 3.57
N SER A 282 10.12 5.76 2.31
CA SER A 282 9.71 6.66 1.22
C SER A 282 8.29 7.18 1.36
N ARG A 283 7.33 6.37 1.85
CA ARG A 283 5.97 6.85 2.17
C ARG A 283 5.98 7.88 3.29
N GLU A 284 6.76 7.64 4.34
CA GLU A 284 6.91 8.59 5.44
C GLU A 284 7.47 9.91 4.93
N LEU A 285 8.54 9.87 4.13
CA LEU A 285 9.17 11.07 3.56
C LEU A 285 8.33 11.77 2.47
N GLY A 286 7.28 11.11 1.95
CA GLY A 286 6.54 11.56 0.78
C GLY A 286 7.40 11.59 -0.49
N VAL A 287 8.41 10.73 -0.57
CA VAL A 287 9.31 10.60 -1.72
C VAL A 287 8.74 9.50 -2.63
N PRO A 288 8.54 9.75 -3.93
CA PRO A 288 8.09 8.73 -4.88
C PRO A 288 8.99 7.50 -4.84
N CYS A 289 8.40 6.30 -4.77
CA CYS A 289 9.19 5.09 -4.65
C CYS A 289 8.60 3.89 -5.38
N ILE A 290 9.49 3.16 -6.05
CA ILE A 290 9.22 1.92 -6.76
C ILE A 290 10.17 0.84 -6.23
N VAL A 291 9.64 -0.33 -5.91
CA VAL A 291 10.42 -1.48 -5.42
C VAL A 291 10.15 -2.71 -6.27
N GLY A 292 10.97 -3.75 -6.14
CA GLY A 292 10.72 -5.01 -6.83
C GLY A 292 10.87 -4.89 -8.36
N THR A 293 11.78 -4.03 -8.82
CA THR A 293 12.03 -3.84 -10.26
C THR A 293 12.90 -4.93 -10.88
N GLU A 294 13.54 -5.76 -10.05
CA GLU A 294 14.47 -6.87 -10.36
C GLU A 294 15.77 -6.49 -11.11
N LYS A 295 15.75 -5.42 -11.91
CA LYS A 295 16.81 -5.08 -12.87
C LYS A 295 17.10 -3.57 -13.00
N ALA A 296 16.53 -2.69 -12.17
CA ALA A 296 16.80 -1.26 -12.21
C ALA A 296 18.29 -0.91 -12.13
N THR A 297 19.08 -1.54 -11.25
CA THR A 297 20.54 -1.28 -11.16
C THR A 297 21.33 -1.66 -12.42
N LYS A 298 20.75 -2.50 -13.29
CA LYS A 298 21.36 -2.95 -14.55
C LYS A 298 20.87 -2.18 -15.77
N VAL A 299 19.63 -1.70 -15.74
CA VAL A 299 18.98 -1.03 -16.87
C VAL A 299 19.19 0.48 -16.82
N LEU A 300 19.07 1.10 -15.64
CA LEU A 300 19.23 2.55 -15.48
C LEU A 300 20.72 2.90 -15.43
N LYS A 301 21.16 3.81 -16.30
CA LYS A 301 22.58 4.20 -16.35
C LYS A 301 22.88 5.30 -15.34
N GLU A 302 24.07 5.29 -14.75
CA GLU A 302 24.46 6.37 -13.83
C GLU A 302 24.53 7.72 -14.58
N GLY A 303 23.89 8.75 -14.03
CA GLY A 303 23.82 10.10 -14.60
C GLY A 303 22.72 10.31 -15.65
N GLU A 304 22.02 9.26 -16.06
CA GLU A 304 20.88 9.35 -16.98
C GLU A 304 19.72 10.10 -16.32
N THR A 305 19.07 11.02 -17.04
CA THR A 305 17.91 11.72 -16.48
C THR A 305 16.67 10.88 -16.68
N VAL A 306 15.99 10.55 -15.59
CA VAL A 306 14.80 9.70 -15.60
C VAL A 306 13.68 10.34 -14.78
N THR A 307 12.44 9.96 -15.10
CA THR A 307 11.26 10.34 -14.34
C THR A 307 10.68 9.11 -13.67
N VAL A 308 10.45 9.18 -12.36
CA VAL A 308 9.88 8.10 -11.55
C VAL A 308 8.43 8.45 -11.22
N ASP A 309 7.50 7.57 -11.57
CA ASP A 309 6.10 7.58 -11.13
C ASP A 309 5.90 6.49 -10.08
N GLY A 310 5.99 6.90 -8.81
CA GLY A 310 5.89 6.01 -7.66
C GLY A 310 4.46 5.50 -7.40
N GLN A 311 3.44 6.09 -8.02
CA GLN A 311 2.07 5.59 -7.94
C GLN A 311 1.84 4.43 -8.90
N ARG A 312 2.25 4.59 -10.16
CA ARG A 312 2.05 3.59 -11.22
C ARG A 312 3.14 2.52 -11.25
N GLY A 313 4.30 2.78 -10.63
CA GLY A 313 5.42 1.85 -10.63
C GLY A 313 6.25 1.90 -11.91
N PHE A 314 6.35 3.06 -12.56
CA PHE A 314 7.08 3.22 -13.82
C PHE A 314 8.25 4.19 -13.71
N VAL A 315 9.34 3.89 -14.41
CA VAL A 315 10.44 4.83 -14.66
C VAL A 315 10.48 5.12 -16.16
N PHE A 316 10.53 6.39 -16.52
CA PHE A 316 10.56 6.88 -17.90
C PHE A 316 11.90 7.55 -18.22
N ALA A 317 12.30 7.53 -19.48
CA ALA A 317 13.45 8.28 -19.97
C ALA A 317 13.14 9.79 -20.04
N GLY A 318 14.11 10.60 -19.61
CA GLY A 318 14.04 12.06 -19.64
C GLY A 318 13.42 12.68 -18.38
N ALA A 319 13.61 13.99 -18.24
CA ALA A 319 12.91 14.78 -17.23
C ALA A 319 11.51 15.13 -17.73
N MET A 320 10.54 15.19 -16.84
CA MET A 320 9.33 15.96 -17.11
C MET A 320 9.75 17.42 -17.30
N LYS A 321 9.16 18.11 -18.28
CA LYS A 321 9.33 19.56 -18.36
C LYS A 321 8.80 20.17 -17.06
N GLU A 322 9.69 20.74 -16.26
CA GLU A 322 9.29 21.62 -15.17
C GLU A 322 8.52 22.79 -15.79
N GLN A 323 7.25 22.94 -15.42
CA GLN A 323 6.68 24.28 -15.42
C GLN A 323 7.31 25.01 -14.24
N GLU A 324 8.17 25.99 -14.54
CA GLU A 324 8.67 26.95 -13.57
C GLU A 324 7.52 27.49 -12.72
N GLY A 325 7.77 27.59 -11.42
CA GLY A 325 6.75 27.64 -10.40
C GLY A 325 5.73 28.77 -10.58
N ALA A 326 4.46 28.38 -10.60
CA ALA A 326 3.52 29.14 -9.80
C ALA A 326 3.85 28.81 -8.33
N ILE A 327 4.59 29.71 -7.68
CA ILE A 327 4.34 29.95 -6.26
C ILE A 327 2.84 30.30 -6.20
N VAL A 328 2.00 29.31 -5.92
CA VAL A 328 0.67 29.57 -5.43
C VAL A 328 0.88 30.06 -4.01
N GLN A 329 1.27 31.33 -3.88
CA GLN A 329 0.73 32.14 -2.80
C GLN A 329 -0.77 32.07 -3.00
N SER A 330 -1.38 31.07 -2.38
CA SER A 330 -2.81 31.05 -2.19
C SER A 330 -3.09 32.34 -1.43
N PRO A 331 -3.77 33.34 -2.02
CA PRO A 331 -4.23 34.47 -1.24
C PRO A 331 -5.18 33.86 -0.23
N GLY A 332 -4.78 33.89 1.05
CA GLY A 332 -5.43 33.24 2.19
C GLY A 332 -6.75 32.58 1.83
N VAL A 333 -6.67 31.35 1.29
CA VAL A 333 -7.86 30.51 1.27
C VAL A 333 -8.03 30.18 2.73
N SER A 334 -8.96 30.89 3.36
CA SER A 334 -9.58 30.42 4.59
C SER A 334 -9.94 28.98 4.31
N VAL A 335 -9.12 28.04 4.80
CA VAL A 335 -9.43 26.61 4.79
C VAL A 335 -10.78 26.56 5.44
N ASP A 336 -11.81 26.23 4.66
CA ASP A 336 -13.17 26.23 5.13
C ASP A 336 -13.26 25.23 6.29
N LEU A 337 -13.16 25.73 7.51
CA LEU A 337 -13.21 24.96 8.75
C LEU A 337 -14.56 24.25 8.89
N SER A 338 -15.56 24.62 8.09
CA SER A 338 -16.90 24.01 8.08
C SER A 338 -16.98 22.67 7.33
N ALA A 339 -15.95 22.26 6.58
CA ALA A 339 -15.95 21.02 5.79
C ALA A 339 -15.02 19.91 6.34
N ARG A 340 -14.65 19.94 7.64
CA ARG A 340 -13.94 18.81 8.24
C ARG A 340 -14.90 17.63 8.41
N ILE A 341 -14.56 16.50 7.79
CA ILE A 341 -15.25 15.23 8.03
C ILE A 341 -15.04 14.86 9.50
N ILE A 342 -16.10 14.96 10.30
CA ILE A 342 -16.09 14.59 11.72
C ILE A 342 -16.31 13.08 11.80
N THR A 343 -15.40 12.39 12.48
CA THR A 343 -15.48 10.95 12.76
C THR A 343 -15.45 10.72 14.26
N ALA A 344 -16.15 9.68 14.73
CA ALA A 344 -16.07 9.25 16.13
C ALA A 344 -14.74 8.51 16.40
N THR A 345 -14.32 7.68 15.45
CA THR A 345 -13.03 7.01 15.42
C THR A 345 -11.97 8.01 14.96
N LYS A 346 -10.96 8.26 15.80
CA LYS A 346 -9.89 9.19 15.46
C LYS A 346 -8.96 8.60 14.39
N VAL A 347 -8.45 9.46 13.51
CA VAL A 347 -7.46 9.07 12.50
C VAL A 347 -6.13 9.71 12.85
N TYR A 348 -5.25 8.90 13.40
CA TYR A 348 -3.88 9.27 13.73
C TYR A 348 -2.91 8.94 12.59
N VAL A 349 -1.72 9.51 12.69
CA VAL A 349 -0.61 9.25 11.76
C VAL A 349 0.54 8.50 12.43
N ASN A 350 1.21 7.63 11.67
CA ASN A 350 2.49 7.02 12.04
C ASN A 350 3.63 7.91 11.56
N LEU A 351 4.60 8.23 12.43
CA LEU A 351 5.77 9.05 12.10
C LEU A 351 7.04 8.48 12.74
N SER A 352 8.10 8.30 11.95
CA SER A 352 9.42 7.95 12.49
C SER A 352 10.42 9.10 12.39
N ILE A 353 10.12 10.12 11.58
CA ILE A 353 11.08 11.17 11.20
C ILE A 353 10.57 12.53 11.71
N PRO A 354 11.22 13.14 12.72
CA PRO A 354 10.78 14.42 13.27
C PRO A 354 10.74 15.56 12.26
N GLU A 355 11.67 15.58 11.30
CA GLU A 355 11.86 16.72 10.40
C GLU A 355 10.68 16.94 9.43
N ILE A 356 9.85 15.93 9.20
CA ILE A 356 8.66 16.02 8.33
C ILE A 356 7.37 16.30 9.11
N ALA A 357 7.41 16.34 10.44
CA ALA A 357 6.21 16.38 11.28
C ALA A 357 5.33 17.61 11.00
N GLN A 358 5.94 18.78 10.81
CA GLN A 358 5.21 20.03 10.53
C GLN A 358 4.48 19.99 9.20
N LYS A 359 5.14 19.48 8.15
CA LYS A 359 4.54 19.28 6.84
C LYS A 359 3.35 18.33 6.94
N VAL A 360 3.55 17.16 7.55
CA VAL A 360 2.48 16.16 7.71
C VAL A 360 1.30 16.71 8.50
N ALA A 361 1.55 17.45 9.59
CA ALA A 361 0.49 18.04 10.42
C ALA A 361 -0.37 19.04 9.63
N GLN A 362 0.24 19.83 8.74
CA GLN A 362 -0.43 20.82 7.89
C GLN A 362 -1.20 20.16 6.73
N GLU A 363 -0.59 19.19 6.05
CA GLU A 363 -1.15 18.59 4.84
C GLU A 363 -2.26 17.57 5.15
N THR A 364 -2.12 16.80 6.23
CA THR A 364 -3.02 15.66 6.49
C THR A 364 -4.17 15.98 7.44
N ASN A 365 -3.97 16.97 8.31
CA ASN A 365 -4.87 17.27 9.42
C ASN A 365 -5.28 16.00 10.22
N ALA A 366 -4.31 15.12 10.52
CA ALA A 366 -4.52 13.98 11.40
C ALA A 366 -4.94 14.43 12.82
N ASP A 367 -5.65 13.58 13.56
CA ASP A 367 -6.15 13.87 14.90
C ASP A 367 -5.05 13.79 15.98
N GLY A 368 -3.83 13.42 15.59
CA GLY A 368 -2.68 13.16 16.45
C GLY A 368 -1.70 12.18 15.79
N VAL A 369 -0.64 11.84 16.51
CA VAL A 369 0.33 10.81 16.13
C VAL A 369 0.08 9.57 16.99
N GLY A 370 -0.32 8.47 16.37
CA GLY A 370 -0.68 7.23 17.06
C GLY A 370 0.51 6.30 17.25
N LEU A 371 1.60 6.56 16.53
CA LEU A 371 2.88 5.89 16.68
C LEU A 371 4.00 6.84 16.26
N MET A 372 4.77 7.32 17.23
CA MET A 372 6.09 7.90 17.01
C MET A 372 7.17 6.88 17.36
N ARG A 373 8.03 6.55 16.40
CA ARG A 373 9.10 5.55 16.58
C ARG A 373 10.41 6.18 17.08
N ALA A 374 11.02 5.56 18.09
CA ALA A 374 12.30 6.01 18.66
C ALA A 374 13.53 5.61 17.82
N GLU A 375 13.39 4.61 16.94
CA GLU A 375 14.52 3.99 16.23
C GLU A 375 15.32 5.01 15.39
N HIS A 376 14.63 5.90 14.67
CA HIS A 376 15.28 6.93 13.86
C HIS A 376 16.07 7.94 14.71
N LEU A 377 15.58 8.27 15.91
CA LEU A 377 16.32 9.11 16.85
C LEU A 377 17.62 8.43 17.28
N MET A 378 17.55 7.12 17.56
CA MET A 378 18.72 6.32 17.93
C MET A 378 19.72 6.19 16.78
N LEU A 379 19.26 5.94 15.56
CA LEU A 379 20.11 5.92 14.36
C LEU A 379 20.78 7.27 14.10
N SER A 380 20.08 8.37 14.37
CA SER A 380 20.66 9.72 14.25
C SER A 380 21.82 9.98 15.21
N ILE A 381 21.89 9.27 16.35
CA ILE A 381 23.03 9.31 17.26
C ILE A 381 24.24 8.57 16.66
N GLY A 382 24.00 7.52 15.87
CA GLY A 382 25.01 6.84 15.08
C GLY A 382 25.93 5.90 15.85
N LYS A 383 25.56 5.49 17.07
CA LYS A 383 26.31 4.50 17.87
C LYS A 383 25.42 3.78 18.88
N HIS A 384 25.86 2.61 19.32
CA HIS A 384 25.16 1.80 20.32
C HIS A 384 24.99 2.56 21.67
N PRO A 385 23.83 2.49 22.35
CA PRO A 385 23.59 3.26 23.59
C PRO A 385 24.60 2.96 24.72
N ARG A 386 25.05 1.71 24.86
CA ARG A 386 26.10 1.35 25.84
C ARG A 386 27.43 2.02 25.56
N LEU A 387 27.84 2.07 24.27
CA LEU A 387 29.08 2.75 23.89
C LEU A 387 28.97 4.24 24.15
N LEU A 388 27.82 4.84 23.81
CA LEU A 388 27.54 6.24 24.08
C LEU A 388 27.65 6.57 25.59
N LEU A 389 27.12 5.70 26.46
CA LEU A 389 27.23 5.85 27.91
C LEU A 389 28.68 5.77 28.40
N GLU A 390 29.47 4.81 27.91
CA GLU A 390 30.89 4.69 28.27
C GLU A 390 31.71 5.93 27.88
N GLU A 391 31.32 6.58 26.78
CA GLU A 391 31.95 7.82 26.29
C GLU A 391 31.41 9.09 26.96
N GLY A 392 30.51 8.98 27.95
CA GLY A 392 29.90 10.13 28.64
C GLY A 392 28.91 10.91 27.76
N GLY A 393 28.25 10.23 26.82
CA GLY A 393 27.27 10.79 25.89
C GLY A 393 25.82 10.74 26.35
N ASP A 394 25.57 10.60 27.65
CA ASP A 394 24.23 10.56 28.27
C ASP A 394 23.40 11.78 27.88
N LYS A 395 23.97 12.98 28.03
CA LYS A 395 23.31 14.24 27.69
C LYS A 395 23.00 14.35 26.20
N VAL A 396 23.86 13.79 25.35
CA VAL A 396 23.65 13.79 23.89
C VAL A 396 22.41 12.98 23.52
N MET A 397 22.20 11.83 24.15
CA MET A 397 21.00 11.02 23.95
C MET A 397 19.76 11.76 24.42
N ILE A 398 19.79 12.29 25.65
CA ILE A 398 18.67 13.02 26.25
C ILE A 398 18.26 14.19 25.37
N ASP A 399 19.21 15.05 24.99
CA ASP A 399 18.93 16.25 24.20
C ASP A 399 18.45 15.89 22.78
N LYS A 400 19.04 14.90 22.11
CA LYS A 400 18.58 14.47 20.77
C LYS A 400 17.17 13.91 20.81
N PHE A 401 16.87 13.05 21.78
CA PHE A 401 15.54 12.46 21.91
C PHE A 401 14.50 13.52 22.30
N ALA A 402 14.80 14.37 23.28
CA ALA A 402 13.89 15.44 23.71
C ALA A 402 13.58 16.42 22.57
N ASN A 403 14.59 16.84 21.81
CA ASN A 403 14.40 17.73 20.67
C ASN A 403 13.59 17.06 19.55
N GLY A 404 13.89 15.80 19.22
CA GLY A 404 13.16 15.06 18.20
C GLY A 404 11.69 14.83 18.56
N VAL A 405 11.40 14.40 19.78
CA VAL A 405 10.02 14.23 20.27
C VAL A 405 9.31 15.58 20.40
N GLY A 406 10.00 16.60 20.91
CA GLY A 406 9.48 17.96 21.03
C GLY A 406 9.08 18.57 19.69
N GLN A 407 9.88 18.38 18.63
CA GLN A 407 9.55 18.84 17.28
C GLN A 407 8.25 18.22 16.75
N VAL A 408 8.03 16.92 16.98
CA VAL A 408 6.78 16.26 16.60
C VAL A 408 5.63 16.77 17.46
N ALA A 409 5.85 16.89 18.78
CA ALA A 409 4.82 17.35 19.70
C ALA A 409 4.36 18.79 19.41
N GLU A 410 5.27 19.69 19.05
CA GLU A 410 4.98 21.05 18.63
C GLU A 410 4.11 21.08 17.37
N ALA A 411 4.49 20.32 16.34
CA ALA A 411 3.74 20.26 15.08
C ALA A 411 2.29 19.79 15.25
N PHE A 412 2.05 18.92 16.23
CA PHE A 412 0.73 18.36 16.49
C PHE A 412 -0.04 19.08 17.60
N PHE A 413 0.58 19.93 18.41
CA PHE A 413 -0.03 20.55 19.58
C PHE A 413 -1.39 21.23 19.27
N PRO A 414 -2.45 21.01 20.08
CA PRO A 414 -2.52 20.20 21.31
C PRO A 414 -2.90 18.72 21.07
N ARG A 415 -2.88 18.23 19.83
CA ARG A 415 -3.22 16.84 19.49
C ARG A 415 -2.17 15.87 20.06
N PRO A 416 -2.58 14.66 20.50
CA PRO A 416 -1.69 13.72 21.17
C PRO A 416 -0.57 13.21 20.26
N VAL A 417 0.58 12.93 20.85
CA VAL A 417 1.71 12.23 20.22
C VAL A 417 2.09 11.03 21.08
N VAL A 418 1.77 9.83 20.60
CA VAL A 418 2.08 8.57 21.29
C VAL A 418 3.49 8.12 20.91
N TYR A 419 4.45 8.36 21.80
CA TYR A 419 5.83 7.95 21.65
C TYR A 419 6.04 6.50 22.06
N ARG A 420 6.45 5.64 21.13
CA ARG A 420 6.86 4.27 21.45
C ARG A 420 8.32 4.26 21.83
N PHE A 421 8.61 3.72 23.01
CA PHE A 421 9.99 3.50 23.46
C PHE A 421 10.78 2.61 22.49
N LEU A 422 12.10 2.70 22.56
CA LEU A 422 13.02 2.02 21.65
C LEU A 422 12.80 0.50 21.63
N ASP A 423 12.50 -0.06 20.45
CA ASP A 423 12.16 -1.47 20.28
C ASP A 423 13.10 -2.18 19.28
N PHE A 424 14.38 -1.81 19.26
CA PHE A 424 15.34 -2.56 18.46
C PHE A 424 15.49 -4.00 18.95
N LYS A 425 15.60 -4.91 17.99
CA LYS A 425 16.01 -6.29 18.21
C LYS A 425 17.52 -6.36 18.50
N PRO A 426 17.99 -7.43 19.16
CA PRO A 426 19.41 -7.61 19.45
C PRO A 426 20.32 -7.56 18.21
N ASP A 427 19.87 -8.10 17.08
CA ASP A 427 20.58 -8.08 15.80
C ASP A 427 20.66 -6.67 15.20
N GLU A 428 19.59 -5.87 15.34
CA GLU A 428 19.60 -4.46 14.92
C GLU A 428 20.58 -3.62 15.78
N PHE A 429 20.64 -3.88 17.09
CA PHE A 429 21.66 -3.26 17.96
C PHE A 429 23.08 -3.74 17.63
N LEU A 430 23.25 -5.01 17.22
CA LEU A 430 24.55 -5.56 16.84
C LEU A 430 25.14 -4.84 15.63
N GLU A 431 24.30 -4.48 14.66
CA GLU A 431 24.70 -3.75 13.44
C GLU A 431 25.11 -2.29 13.70
N MET A 432 24.72 -1.72 14.85
CA MET A 432 25.13 -0.35 15.20
C MET A 432 26.64 -0.25 15.50
N PRO A 433 27.28 0.90 15.22
CA PRO A 433 28.66 1.13 15.65
C PRO A 433 28.84 0.92 17.16
N GLY A 434 29.72 -0.03 17.52
CA GLY A 434 29.96 -0.47 18.90
C GLY A 434 29.10 -1.66 19.38
N GLY A 435 28.10 -2.08 18.61
CA GLY A 435 27.17 -3.16 18.96
C GLY A 435 27.86 -4.51 19.19
N GLU A 436 28.90 -4.83 18.42
CA GLU A 436 29.66 -6.09 18.57
C GLU A 436 30.18 -6.35 19.99
N LYS A 437 30.49 -5.30 20.75
CA LYS A 437 30.99 -5.41 22.13
C LYS A 437 29.90 -5.86 23.11
N TYR A 438 28.64 -5.52 22.85
CA TYR A 438 27.54 -5.68 23.82
C TYR A 438 26.53 -6.75 23.41
N GLU A 439 26.25 -6.89 22.12
CA GLU A 439 25.08 -7.65 21.66
C GLU A 439 25.36 -9.10 21.27
N ARG A 440 26.62 -9.50 21.03
CA ARG A 440 26.94 -10.89 20.61
C ARG A 440 26.36 -11.97 21.53
N LYS A 441 26.23 -11.67 22.83
CA LYS A 441 25.63 -12.57 23.84
C LYS A 441 24.10 -12.50 23.92
N ASN A 442 23.51 -11.41 23.43
CA ASN A 442 22.07 -11.14 23.47
C ASN A 442 21.37 -11.59 22.18
N VAL A 443 22.10 -11.71 21.07
CA VAL A 443 21.59 -12.26 19.81
C VAL A 443 21.40 -13.77 19.98
N GLY A 444 20.16 -14.14 20.32
CA GLY A 444 19.72 -15.53 20.40
C GLY A 444 19.39 -16.12 19.02
N PRO A 445 18.96 -17.39 18.97
CA PRO A 445 18.63 -18.08 17.72
C PRO A 445 17.44 -17.45 16.98
N ASN A 446 16.58 -16.71 17.69
CA ASN A 446 15.41 -16.03 17.13
C ASN A 446 15.36 -14.59 17.65
N PRO A 447 15.99 -13.61 16.96
CA PRO A 447 16.06 -12.23 17.44
C PRO A 447 14.69 -11.56 17.62
N MET A 448 13.69 -11.94 16.81
CA MET A 448 12.32 -11.40 16.90
C MET A 448 11.72 -11.53 18.31
N ILE A 449 11.87 -12.70 18.94
CA ILE A 449 11.34 -13.01 20.28
C ILE A 449 12.41 -12.91 21.38
N GLY A 450 13.54 -12.30 21.06
CA GLY A 450 14.73 -12.24 21.90
C GLY A 450 14.72 -11.12 22.95
N TYR A 451 15.88 -10.54 23.17
CA TYR A 451 16.17 -9.55 24.22
C TYR A 451 15.86 -8.11 23.75
N ARG A 452 14.57 -7.72 23.80
CA ARG A 452 14.08 -6.42 23.31
C ARG A 452 12.86 -5.91 24.10
N GLY A 453 12.39 -4.71 23.76
CA GLY A 453 11.22 -4.06 24.36
C GLY A 453 11.30 -3.96 25.88
N GLU A 454 10.16 -4.05 26.57
CA GLU A 454 10.10 -3.88 28.03
C GLU A 454 11.08 -4.75 28.82
N TYR A 455 11.33 -5.98 28.34
CA TYR A 455 12.21 -6.90 29.05
C TYR A 455 13.63 -6.34 29.11
N ARG A 456 14.11 -5.74 28.03
CA ARG A 456 15.42 -5.09 27.97
C ARG A 456 15.47 -3.88 28.90
N TYR A 457 14.40 -3.09 28.99
CA TYR A 457 14.34 -1.92 29.88
C TYR A 457 14.59 -2.31 31.35
N THR A 458 14.05 -3.44 31.79
CA THR A 458 14.25 -3.90 33.19
C THR A 458 15.63 -4.51 33.47
N LYS A 459 16.42 -4.79 32.43
CA LYS A 459 17.78 -5.35 32.54
C LYS A 459 18.85 -4.30 32.29
N GLU A 460 18.49 -3.25 31.57
CA GLU A 460 19.34 -2.12 31.17
C GLU A 460 18.62 -0.82 31.51
N ASP A 461 18.24 -0.68 32.78
CA ASP A 461 17.41 0.44 33.24
C ASP A 461 18.14 1.77 33.14
N ASP A 462 19.47 1.79 33.27
CA ASP A 462 20.30 2.98 33.05
C ASP A 462 20.13 3.59 31.64
N ILE A 463 19.99 2.78 30.58
CA ILE A 463 19.69 3.27 29.22
C ILE A 463 18.25 3.73 29.13
N PHE A 464 17.30 2.95 29.64
CA PHE A 464 15.88 3.29 29.59
C PHE A 464 15.60 4.61 30.33
N ARG A 465 16.27 4.85 31.46
CA ARG A 465 16.21 6.11 32.21
C ARG A 465 16.68 7.31 31.40
N LEU A 466 17.62 7.17 30.45
CA LEU A 466 17.97 8.27 29.55
C LEU A 466 16.80 8.66 28.64
N GLU A 467 16.11 7.66 28.09
CA GLU A 467 14.93 7.86 27.25
C GLU A 467 13.79 8.52 28.04
N LEU A 468 13.55 8.06 29.27
CA LEU A 468 12.58 8.67 30.20
C LEU A 468 12.92 10.12 30.54
N LYS A 469 14.20 10.42 30.83
CA LYS A 469 14.66 11.80 31.05
C LYS A 469 14.43 12.69 29.83
N ALA A 470 14.58 12.16 28.62
CA ALA A 470 14.30 12.88 27.38
C ALA A 470 12.81 13.23 27.25
N ILE A 471 11.91 12.28 27.53
CA ILE A 471 10.46 12.51 27.53
C ILE A 471 10.07 13.53 28.60
N ARG A 472 10.62 13.40 29.81
CA ARG A 472 10.39 14.37 30.88
C ARG A 472 10.88 15.76 30.53
N GLN A 473 12.05 15.89 29.91
CA GLN A 473 12.57 17.16 29.40
C GLN A 473 11.63 17.79 28.37
N ALA A 474 11.12 17.02 27.41
CA ALA A 474 10.19 17.51 26.40
C ALA A 474 8.82 17.94 27.02
N ARG A 475 8.32 17.21 28.01
CA ARG A 475 7.06 17.56 28.68
C ARG A 475 7.20 18.75 29.64
N GLU A 476 8.15 18.68 30.56
CA GLU A 476 8.27 19.65 31.68
C GLU A 476 9.02 20.92 31.29
N LYS A 477 10.13 20.81 30.55
CA LYS A 477 10.96 21.97 30.21
C LYS A 477 10.54 22.62 28.91
N MET A 478 10.15 21.83 27.91
CA MET A 478 9.70 22.35 26.61
C MET A 478 8.18 22.61 26.57
N GLY A 479 7.42 22.09 27.55
CA GLY A 479 5.99 22.39 27.73
C GLY A 479 5.02 21.53 26.91
N PHE A 480 5.48 20.44 26.31
CA PHE A 480 4.66 19.61 25.42
C PHE A 480 3.90 18.51 26.16
N THR A 481 2.82 18.90 26.86
CA THR A 481 1.97 17.97 27.63
C THR A 481 1.13 17.01 26.78
N ASN A 482 1.14 17.16 25.46
CA ASN A 482 0.49 16.25 24.52
C ASN A 482 1.33 15.00 24.19
N ILE A 483 2.54 14.85 24.77
CA ILE A 483 3.38 13.66 24.59
C ILE A 483 2.90 12.53 25.52
N TRP A 484 2.38 11.46 24.95
CA TRP A 484 2.08 10.21 25.65
C TRP A 484 3.15 9.17 25.34
N VAL A 485 3.17 8.06 26.07
CA VAL A 485 4.15 6.99 25.84
C VAL A 485 3.48 5.65 25.63
N MET A 486 4.18 4.77 24.90
CA MET A 486 3.76 3.42 24.64
C MET A 486 4.91 2.44 24.90
N VAL A 487 4.67 1.45 25.75
CA VAL A 487 5.62 0.38 26.05
C VAL A 487 5.46 -0.76 25.02
N PRO A 488 6.49 -1.09 24.23
CA PRO A 488 6.45 -2.18 23.27
C PRO A 488 6.82 -3.54 23.88
N PHE A 489 6.43 -4.58 23.17
CA PHE A 489 6.78 -5.97 23.37
C PHE A 489 6.46 -6.49 24.78
N VAL A 490 5.29 -6.09 25.32
CA VAL A 490 4.83 -6.44 26.66
C VAL A 490 4.53 -7.94 26.77
N ARG A 491 5.13 -8.63 27.74
CA ARG A 491 5.04 -10.10 27.87
C ARG A 491 4.35 -10.56 29.14
N THR A 492 4.75 -10.01 30.29
CA THR A 492 4.28 -10.46 31.61
C THR A 492 4.03 -9.29 32.53
N LEU A 493 3.10 -9.48 33.47
CA LEU A 493 2.70 -8.44 34.41
C LEU A 493 3.87 -7.99 35.32
N ASP A 494 4.75 -8.91 35.71
CA ASP A 494 5.88 -8.61 36.59
C ASP A 494 6.94 -7.73 35.92
N VAL A 495 7.18 -7.93 34.61
CA VAL A 495 8.11 -7.09 33.84
C VAL A 495 7.48 -5.72 33.59
N PHE A 496 6.20 -5.70 33.21
CA PHE A 496 5.45 -4.46 33.03
C PHE A 496 5.44 -3.59 34.30
N ARG A 497 5.12 -4.16 35.47
CA ARG A 497 5.13 -3.44 36.75
C ARG A 497 6.49 -2.81 37.04
N LYS A 498 7.58 -3.56 36.85
CA LYS A 498 8.95 -3.03 37.01
C LYS A 498 9.25 -1.88 36.05
N THR A 499 8.80 -1.98 34.80
CA THR A 499 8.93 -0.90 33.81
C THR A 499 8.20 0.36 34.30
N VAL A 500 6.96 0.22 34.78
CA VAL A 500 6.17 1.34 35.34
C VAL A 500 6.82 1.93 36.60
N ASP A 501 7.39 1.10 37.47
CA ASP A 501 8.13 1.56 38.66
C ASP A 501 9.33 2.43 38.27
N ILE A 502 10.12 1.99 37.27
CA ILE A 502 11.26 2.79 36.75
C ILE A 502 10.76 4.12 36.15
N MET A 503 9.66 4.11 35.40
CA MET A 503 9.06 5.34 34.85
C MET A 503 8.67 6.33 35.97
N LYS A 504 8.03 5.81 37.02
CA LYS A 504 7.63 6.59 38.20
C LYS A 504 8.83 7.19 38.93
N GLU A 505 9.90 6.41 39.11
CA GLU A 505 11.14 6.89 39.74
C GLU A 505 11.79 8.05 38.96
N GLU A 506 11.66 8.07 37.62
CA GLU A 506 12.12 9.17 36.78
C GLU A 506 11.14 10.37 36.72
N GLY A 507 9.98 10.26 37.38
CA GLY A 507 8.97 11.32 37.47
C GLY A 507 7.86 11.25 36.40
N LEU A 508 7.70 10.14 35.70
CA LEU A 508 6.65 9.92 34.71
C LEU A 508 5.59 8.96 35.28
N ASP A 509 4.57 9.51 35.96
CA ASP A 509 3.50 8.73 36.61
C ASP A 509 2.11 9.14 36.11
N HIS A 510 1.55 8.34 35.19
CA HIS A 510 0.21 8.53 34.60
C HIS A 510 -0.93 8.50 35.63
N ARG A 511 -0.70 7.92 36.81
CA ARG A 511 -1.71 7.86 37.88
C ARG A 511 -1.83 9.18 38.64
N THR A 512 -0.84 10.07 38.50
CA THR A 512 -0.80 11.37 39.20
C THR A 512 -0.86 12.56 38.24
N ASP A 513 -0.33 12.43 37.02
CA ASP A 513 -0.43 13.42 35.95
C ASP A 513 -1.57 13.06 34.98
N ASN A 514 -2.72 13.70 35.14
CA ASN A 514 -3.91 13.50 34.27
C ASN A 514 -3.67 13.87 32.79
N SER A 515 -2.58 14.57 32.46
CA SER A 515 -2.23 14.90 31.08
C SER A 515 -1.32 13.87 30.42
N PHE A 516 -0.77 12.94 31.19
CA PHE A 516 0.14 11.91 30.73
C PHE A 516 -0.57 10.56 30.63
N GLN A 517 -0.53 9.96 29.45
CA GLN A 517 -1.11 8.63 29.23
C GLN A 517 -0.02 7.58 29.02
N LEU A 518 -0.25 6.41 29.61
CA LEU A 518 0.55 5.20 29.43
C LEU A 518 -0.21 4.21 28.57
N TRP A 519 0.31 3.98 27.37
CA TRP A 519 -0.19 2.95 26.46
C TRP A 519 0.72 1.72 26.46
N ILE A 520 0.19 0.58 26.02
CA ILE A 520 1.00 -0.60 25.70
C ILE A 520 0.76 -1.03 24.25
N MET A 521 1.78 -1.61 23.63
CA MET A 521 1.60 -2.29 22.36
C MET A 521 1.13 -3.72 22.61
N VAL A 522 -0.05 -4.07 22.11
CA VAL A 522 -0.58 -5.44 22.17
C VAL A 522 -0.13 -6.16 20.91
N GLU A 523 1.00 -6.83 21.04
CA GLU A 523 1.67 -7.52 19.93
C GLU A 523 2.20 -8.91 20.27
N VAL A 524 2.08 -9.32 21.54
CA VAL A 524 2.43 -10.67 22.01
C VAL A 524 1.14 -11.36 22.48
N PRO A 525 0.90 -12.65 22.15
CA PRO A 525 -0.31 -13.36 22.57
C PRO A 525 -0.53 -13.37 24.09
N SER A 526 0.54 -13.37 24.89
CA SER A 526 0.41 -13.28 26.35
C SER A 526 -0.22 -11.95 26.79
N ALA A 527 0.07 -10.83 26.12
CA ALA A 527 -0.56 -9.54 26.38
C ALA A 527 -2.06 -9.54 26.03
N VAL A 528 -2.44 -10.24 24.97
CA VAL A 528 -3.86 -10.44 24.61
C VAL A 528 -4.60 -11.17 25.72
N PHE A 529 -4.07 -12.29 26.21
CA PHE A 529 -4.75 -13.10 27.22
C PHE A 529 -4.77 -12.46 28.60
N MET A 530 -3.76 -11.64 28.94
CA MET A 530 -3.66 -10.91 30.22
C MET A 530 -4.13 -9.45 30.12
N ILE A 531 -4.87 -9.09 29.06
CA ILE A 531 -5.25 -7.69 28.83
C ILE A 531 -6.10 -7.12 29.99
N GLU A 532 -6.91 -7.95 30.64
CA GLU A 532 -7.70 -7.52 31.80
C GLU A 532 -6.80 -7.09 32.96
N GLU A 533 -5.74 -7.84 33.24
CA GLU A 533 -4.75 -7.52 34.26
C GLU A 533 -4.01 -6.23 33.94
N PHE A 534 -3.60 -6.02 32.69
CA PHE A 534 -2.98 -4.76 32.27
C PHE A 534 -3.94 -3.56 32.41
N CYS A 535 -5.22 -3.74 32.08
CA CYS A 535 -6.25 -2.71 32.33
C CYS A 535 -6.38 -2.40 33.83
N ARG A 536 -6.32 -3.40 34.72
CA ARG A 536 -6.35 -3.21 36.18
C ARG A 536 -5.09 -2.52 36.72
N GLU A 537 -3.95 -2.65 36.05
CA GLU A 537 -2.75 -1.87 36.34
C GLU A 537 -2.85 -0.41 35.87
N GLY A 538 -3.94 -0.01 35.21
CA GLY A 538 -4.25 1.38 34.94
C GLY A 538 -3.73 1.93 33.61
N ILE A 539 -3.43 1.08 32.62
CA ILE A 539 -3.10 1.57 31.27
C ILE A 539 -4.25 2.43 30.70
N ASP A 540 -3.91 3.48 29.96
CA ASP A 540 -4.88 4.41 29.35
C ASP A 540 -5.27 4.00 27.92
N GLY A 541 -4.40 3.23 27.27
CA GLY A 541 -4.62 2.79 25.90
C GLY A 541 -3.82 1.58 25.49
N VAL A 542 -4.28 0.96 24.41
CA VAL A 542 -3.56 -0.08 23.69
C VAL A 542 -3.43 0.26 22.23
N SER A 543 -2.31 -0.14 21.63
CA SER A 543 -2.18 -0.16 20.18
C SER A 543 -1.80 -1.55 19.69
N PHE A 544 -2.52 -2.05 18.69
CA PHE A 544 -2.18 -3.34 18.08
C PHE A 544 -0.97 -3.19 17.16
N GLY A 545 0.12 -3.88 17.51
CA GLY A 545 1.24 -4.14 16.61
C GLY A 545 0.92 -5.36 15.76
N THR A 546 0.06 -5.21 14.75
CA THR A 546 -0.50 -6.37 14.03
C THR A 546 0.53 -7.21 13.30
N ASN A 547 1.69 -6.64 12.95
CA ASN A 547 2.79 -7.38 12.36
C ASN A 547 3.32 -8.46 13.30
N ASP A 548 3.78 -8.06 14.50
CA ASP A 548 4.32 -8.97 15.50
C ASP A 548 3.22 -9.85 16.09
N LEU A 549 2.01 -9.32 16.28
CA LEU A 549 0.87 -10.12 16.74
C LEU A 549 0.54 -11.26 15.77
N THR A 550 0.51 -10.98 14.46
CA THR A 550 0.24 -12.00 13.43
C THR A 550 1.34 -13.05 13.40
N MET A 551 2.60 -12.62 13.43
CA MET A 551 3.75 -13.54 13.46
C MET A 551 3.69 -14.49 14.66
N LEU A 552 3.38 -13.97 15.86
CA LEU A 552 3.38 -14.76 17.09
C LEU A 552 2.12 -15.60 17.29
N VAL A 553 0.96 -15.13 16.83
CA VAL A 553 -0.29 -15.93 16.88
C VAL A 553 -0.22 -17.11 15.90
N LEU A 554 0.37 -16.90 14.73
CA LEU A 554 0.47 -17.93 13.69
C LEU A 554 1.75 -18.78 13.78
N GLY A 555 2.75 -18.34 14.54
CA GLY A 555 4.04 -19.01 14.64
C GLY A 555 4.86 -18.92 13.35
N VAL A 556 4.85 -17.75 12.70
CA VAL A 556 5.51 -17.52 11.40
C VAL A 556 6.45 -16.31 11.48
N ASP A 557 7.57 -16.37 10.76
CA ASP A 557 8.38 -15.18 10.46
C ASP A 557 8.05 -14.71 9.05
N ARG A 558 7.54 -13.48 8.91
CA ARG A 558 7.18 -12.93 7.59
C ARG A 558 8.38 -12.73 6.65
N ASN A 559 9.59 -12.68 7.22
CA ASN A 559 10.82 -12.59 6.45
C ASN A 559 11.31 -13.97 5.98
N ASP A 560 10.76 -15.05 6.52
CA ASP A 560 11.02 -16.41 6.05
C ASP A 560 10.08 -16.75 4.88
N THR A 561 10.66 -16.75 3.69
CA THR A 561 9.96 -17.05 2.44
C THR A 561 9.24 -18.41 2.42
N SER A 562 9.66 -19.38 3.26
CA SER A 562 9.07 -20.72 3.29
C SER A 562 7.69 -20.76 3.95
N VAL A 563 7.38 -19.80 4.81
CA VAL A 563 6.11 -19.71 5.56
C VAL A 563 5.35 -18.42 5.29
N GLN A 564 5.85 -17.57 4.40
CA GLN A 564 5.26 -16.27 4.07
C GLN A 564 3.81 -16.37 3.58
N GLU A 565 3.42 -17.47 2.92
CA GLU A 565 2.05 -17.70 2.46
C GLU A 565 1.02 -17.90 3.59
N LEU A 566 1.48 -18.20 4.81
CA LEU A 566 0.64 -18.34 5.99
C LEU A 566 0.38 -16.99 6.68
N TYR A 567 1.17 -15.97 6.39
CA TYR A 567 1.04 -14.65 7.00
C TYR A 567 -0.18 -13.91 6.43
N ASP A 568 -1.25 -13.80 7.22
CA ASP A 568 -2.40 -12.95 6.93
C ASP A 568 -2.91 -12.31 8.23
N GLU A 569 -2.89 -10.98 8.30
CA GLU A 569 -3.39 -10.20 9.44
C GLU A 569 -4.91 -10.38 9.64
N ARG A 570 -5.63 -10.89 8.63
CA ARG A 570 -7.06 -11.26 8.66
C ARG A 570 -7.30 -12.71 9.09
N ASN A 571 -6.26 -13.43 9.51
CA ASN A 571 -6.44 -14.78 10.03
C ASN A 571 -7.38 -14.78 11.25
N LEU A 572 -8.27 -15.76 11.34
CA LEU A 572 -9.27 -15.89 12.40
C LEU A 572 -8.65 -15.79 13.81
N GLY A 573 -7.50 -16.40 14.06
CA GLY A 573 -6.82 -16.33 15.35
C GLY A 573 -6.39 -14.91 15.73
N VAL A 574 -5.88 -14.15 14.77
CA VAL A 574 -5.45 -12.75 14.95
C VAL A 574 -6.66 -11.85 15.19
N LEU A 575 -7.72 -12.03 14.39
CA LEU A 575 -8.96 -11.27 14.54
C LEU A 575 -9.63 -11.52 15.90
N ARG A 576 -9.62 -12.78 16.37
CA ARG A 576 -10.10 -13.14 17.71
C ARG A 576 -9.31 -12.45 18.81
N ALA A 577 -7.98 -12.43 18.69
CA ALA A 577 -7.11 -11.75 19.64
C ALA A 577 -7.41 -10.24 19.72
N ILE A 578 -7.57 -9.58 18.57
CA ILE A 578 -7.90 -8.15 18.48
C ILE A 578 -9.28 -7.87 19.09
N ALA A 579 -10.31 -8.60 18.63
CA ALA A 579 -11.67 -8.38 19.11
C ALA A 579 -11.83 -8.67 20.61
N TYR A 580 -11.12 -9.66 21.16
CA TYR A 580 -11.10 -9.97 22.59
C TYR A 580 -10.51 -8.79 23.37
N THR A 581 -9.31 -8.36 22.99
CA THR A 581 -8.61 -7.23 23.59
C THR A 581 -9.48 -5.98 23.61
N MET A 582 -10.08 -5.62 22.47
CA MET A 582 -10.95 -4.44 22.36
C MET A 582 -12.20 -4.54 23.24
N THR A 583 -12.78 -5.73 23.35
CA THR A 583 -13.95 -5.98 24.21
C THR A 583 -13.60 -5.75 25.67
N VAL A 584 -12.47 -6.29 26.13
CA VAL A 584 -12.01 -6.11 27.51
C VAL A 584 -11.61 -4.66 27.78
N CYS A 585 -10.79 -4.03 26.93
CA CYS A 585 -10.39 -2.63 27.09
C CYS A 585 -11.61 -1.70 27.21
N ARG A 586 -12.65 -1.92 26.39
CA ARG A 586 -13.88 -1.13 26.45
C ARG A 586 -14.58 -1.22 27.81
N LYS A 587 -14.60 -2.40 28.45
CA LYS A 587 -15.17 -2.59 29.80
C LYS A 587 -14.46 -1.73 30.85
N TYR A 588 -13.16 -1.47 30.66
CA TYR A 588 -12.33 -0.67 31.55
C TYR A 588 -12.17 0.80 31.10
N GLY A 589 -12.82 1.21 30.00
CA GLY A 589 -12.68 2.57 29.45
C GLY A 589 -11.31 2.84 28.81
N VAL A 590 -10.51 1.81 28.57
CA VAL A 590 -9.18 1.89 27.96
C VAL A 590 -9.32 2.09 26.46
N THR A 591 -8.59 3.06 25.91
CA THR A 591 -8.61 3.36 24.48
C THR A 591 -7.96 2.25 23.66
N THR A 592 -8.45 2.02 22.44
CA THR A 592 -7.90 1.01 21.54
C THR A 592 -7.57 1.61 20.18
N SER A 593 -6.36 1.32 19.71
CA SER A 593 -5.82 1.77 18.44
C SER A 593 -5.15 0.62 17.70
N ILE A 594 -4.84 0.82 16.42
CA ILE A 594 -4.06 -0.09 15.61
C ILE A 594 -2.96 0.68 14.88
N CYS A 595 -1.75 0.14 14.91
CA CYS A 595 -0.60 0.65 14.18
C CYS A 595 -0.25 -0.33 13.06
N GLY A 596 -0.65 0.00 11.83
CA GLY A 596 -0.42 -0.88 10.70
C GLY A 596 -1.08 -0.39 9.43
N GLN A 597 -0.76 -1.02 8.31
CA GLN A 597 -1.36 -0.68 7.02
C GLN A 597 -2.67 -1.43 6.75
N ALA A 598 -2.98 -2.48 7.51
CA ALA A 598 -4.18 -3.28 7.28
C ALA A 598 -5.48 -2.44 7.19
N PRO A 599 -5.76 -1.48 8.09
CA PRO A 599 -6.99 -0.67 8.01
C PRO A 599 -7.04 0.29 6.82
N SER A 600 -5.89 0.73 6.28
CA SER A 600 -5.85 1.60 5.09
C SER A 600 -5.85 0.82 3.78
N VAL A 601 -5.45 -0.45 3.81
CA VAL A 601 -5.40 -1.34 2.64
C VAL A 601 -6.70 -2.15 2.47
N TYR A 602 -7.33 -2.57 3.57
CA TYR A 602 -8.46 -3.48 3.58
C TYR A 602 -9.72 -2.82 4.18
N PRO A 603 -10.71 -2.43 3.36
CA PRO A 603 -11.93 -1.77 3.85
C PRO A 603 -12.75 -2.61 4.84
N ASP A 604 -12.77 -3.93 4.68
CA ASP A 604 -13.41 -4.87 5.59
C ASP A 604 -12.71 -4.96 6.96
N TYR A 605 -11.38 -4.81 6.98
CA TYR A 605 -10.60 -4.70 8.22
C TYR A 605 -10.95 -3.42 8.99
N LEU A 606 -11.08 -2.30 8.28
CA LEU A 606 -11.50 -1.04 8.88
C LEU A 606 -12.91 -1.16 9.48
N GLU A 607 -13.85 -1.74 8.73
CA GLU A 607 -15.21 -2.00 9.22
C GLU A 607 -15.20 -2.91 10.46
N PHE A 608 -14.40 -3.98 10.46
CA PHE A 608 -14.20 -4.85 11.62
C PHE A 608 -13.72 -4.06 12.85
N MET A 609 -12.68 -3.24 12.70
CA MET A 609 -12.14 -2.43 13.80
C MET A 609 -13.18 -1.46 14.36
N ILE A 610 -13.91 -0.74 13.50
CA ILE A 610 -14.94 0.22 13.93
C ILE A 610 -16.10 -0.51 14.63
N ARG A 611 -16.56 -1.66 14.11
CA ARG A 611 -17.60 -2.48 14.76
C ARG A 611 -17.14 -3.05 16.10
N CYS A 612 -15.87 -3.43 16.22
CA CYS A 612 -15.24 -3.85 17.48
C CYS A 612 -14.99 -2.68 18.44
N GLY A 613 -15.22 -1.44 18.01
CA GLY A 613 -15.15 -0.21 18.82
C GLY A 613 -13.74 0.34 18.99
N ALA A 614 -12.95 0.32 17.92
CA ALA A 614 -11.69 1.04 17.87
C ALA A 614 -11.93 2.51 18.21
N THR A 615 -11.12 3.07 19.10
CA THR A 615 -11.18 4.50 19.40
C THR A 615 -10.35 5.32 18.40
N SER A 616 -9.36 4.69 17.78
CA SER A 616 -8.54 5.31 16.75
C SER A 616 -7.95 4.27 15.78
N ILE A 617 -7.51 4.75 14.63
CA ILE A 617 -6.61 4.02 13.72
C ILE A 617 -5.38 4.90 13.46
N SER A 618 -4.20 4.31 13.31
CA SER A 618 -2.97 5.04 13.00
C SER A 618 -2.38 4.57 11.67
N VAL A 619 -2.39 5.46 10.68
CA VAL A 619 -2.05 5.14 9.28
C VAL A 619 -0.85 5.97 8.80
N ASN A 620 -0.33 5.67 7.61
CA ASN A 620 0.76 6.44 7.04
C ASN A 620 0.29 7.83 6.57
N PRO A 621 1.19 8.84 6.53
CA PRO A 621 0.83 10.22 6.18
C PRO A 621 0.02 10.36 4.88
N ASP A 622 0.42 9.64 3.83
CA ASP A 622 -0.20 9.63 2.51
C ASP A 622 -1.64 9.10 2.49
N THR A 623 -2.02 8.31 3.51
CA THR A 623 -3.33 7.66 3.60
C THR A 623 -4.28 8.27 4.62
N VAL A 624 -3.88 9.33 5.35
CA VAL A 624 -4.72 9.93 6.42
C VAL A 624 -6.06 10.45 5.87
N ILE A 625 -6.02 11.23 4.78
CA ILE A 625 -7.22 11.88 4.22
C ILE A 625 -8.20 10.84 3.68
N SER A 626 -7.71 9.85 2.93
CA SER A 626 -8.55 8.76 2.40
C SER A 626 -9.08 7.86 3.52
N SER A 627 -8.26 7.56 4.54
CA SER A 627 -8.68 6.77 5.71
C SER A 627 -9.79 7.49 6.49
N ARG A 628 -9.71 8.81 6.67
CA ARG A 628 -10.77 9.60 7.32
C ARG A 628 -12.09 9.55 6.56
N LYS A 629 -12.06 9.65 5.23
CA LYS A 629 -13.25 9.46 4.39
C LYS A 629 -13.84 8.06 4.58
N ASN A 630 -12.99 7.02 4.54
CA ASN A 630 -13.43 5.65 4.72
C ASN A 630 -14.03 5.39 6.10
N VAL A 631 -13.42 5.93 7.17
CA VAL A 631 -13.97 5.86 8.54
C VAL A 631 -15.36 6.48 8.57
N ALA A 632 -15.54 7.68 8.04
CA ALA A 632 -16.84 8.36 8.03
C ALA A 632 -17.92 7.56 7.28
N VAL A 633 -17.56 6.99 6.13
CA VAL A 633 -18.46 6.12 5.35
C VAL A 633 -18.87 4.89 6.16
N MET A 634 -17.93 4.25 6.85
CA MET A 634 -18.23 3.06 7.67
C MET A 634 -19.07 3.40 8.91
N GLU A 635 -18.78 4.52 9.57
CA GLU A 635 -19.60 5.00 10.69
C GLU A 635 -21.03 5.32 10.24
N GLN A 636 -21.18 6.02 9.11
CA GLN A 636 -22.48 6.32 8.53
C GLN A 636 -23.24 5.05 8.14
N LYS A 637 -22.56 4.07 7.52
CA LYS A 637 -23.13 2.75 7.21
C LYS A 637 -23.68 2.08 8.46
N ILE A 638 -22.89 2.01 9.53
CA ILE A 638 -23.31 1.38 10.80
C ILE A 638 -24.50 2.12 11.44
N LEU A 639 -24.52 3.46 11.38
CA LEU A 639 -25.64 4.26 11.87
C LEU A 639 -26.92 4.00 11.06
N MET A 640 -26.82 3.93 9.73
CA MET A 640 -27.95 3.64 8.85
C MET A 640 -28.49 2.23 9.08
N GLU A 641 -27.63 1.23 9.24
CA GLU A 641 -28.04 -0.14 9.58
C GLU A 641 -28.86 -0.17 10.86
N LYS A 642 -28.40 0.52 11.91
CA LYS A 642 -29.13 0.65 13.18
C LYS A 642 -30.46 1.38 13.01
N ALA A 643 -30.47 2.50 12.29
CA ALA A 643 -31.67 3.31 12.08
C ALA A 643 -32.76 2.57 11.28
N LEU A 644 -32.35 1.73 10.33
CA LEU A 644 -33.24 0.95 9.46
C LEU A 644 -33.58 -0.44 10.04
N GLY A 645 -33.01 -0.82 11.19
CA GLY A 645 -33.20 -2.15 11.77
C GLY A 645 -32.62 -3.29 10.91
N LEU A 646 -31.64 -3.00 10.06
CA LEU A 646 -31.02 -3.98 9.17
C LEU A 646 -30.07 -4.88 9.98
N LYS A 647 -30.28 -6.19 9.91
CA LYS A 647 -29.32 -7.19 10.40
C LYS A 647 -28.30 -7.47 9.31
N THR A 648 -27.21 -6.71 9.28
CA THR A 648 -26.11 -6.92 8.34
C THR A 648 -25.21 -8.05 8.81
N LYS A 649 -24.97 -9.02 7.90
CA LYS A 649 -23.98 -10.09 8.09
C LYS A 649 -22.62 -9.58 7.66
N ALA A 650 -22.05 -8.65 8.43
CA ALA A 650 -20.72 -8.14 8.17
C ALA A 650 -19.69 -9.30 8.23
N LYS A 651 -18.71 -9.24 7.33
CA LYS A 651 -17.63 -10.22 7.21
C LYS A 651 -16.31 -9.49 7.10
N ILE A 652 -15.25 -10.18 7.50
CA ILE A 652 -13.86 -9.79 7.25
C ILE A 652 -13.17 -10.93 6.51
N ALA A 653 -12.62 -10.64 5.34
CA ALA A 653 -12.31 -11.65 4.32
C ALA A 653 -13.53 -12.57 4.09
N LYS A 654 -13.40 -13.86 4.42
CA LYS A 654 -14.48 -14.87 4.34
C LYS A 654 -15.20 -15.11 5.67
N ILE A 655 -14.73 -14.51 6.75
CA ILE A 655 -15.10 -14.84 8.12
C ILE A 655 -16.30 -13.97 8.54
N PRO A 656 -17.45 -14.56 8.86
CA PRO A 656 -18.56 -13.88 9.52
C PRO A 656 -18.11 -13.28 10.86
N LEU A 657 -18.49 -12.03 11.15
CA LEU A 657 -18.03 -11.36 12.37
C LEU A 657 -18.45 -12.08 13.66
N ASP A 658 -19.59 -12.77 13.65
CA ASP A 658 -20.06 -13.62 14.76
C ASP A 658 -19.07 -14.73 15.12
N GLU A 659 -18.38 -15.33 14.14
CA GLU A 659 -17.36 -16.36 14.39
C GLU A 659 -16.09 -15.81 15.07
N VAL A 660 -15.87 -14.48 14.98
CA VAL A 660 -14.74 -13.80 15.63
C VAL A 660 -15.00 -13.64 17.13
N PHE A 661 -16.25 -13.46 17.57
CA PHE A 661 -16.60 -13.24 18.97
C PHE A 661 -16.81 -14.56 19.74
N PHE A 662 -15.89 -15.52 19.58
CA PHE A 662 -16.06 -16.91 20.06
C PHE A 662 -16.36 -17.03 21.57
N TRP A 663 -15.86 -16.11 22.39
CA TRP A 663 -16.06 -16.12 23.85
C TRP A 663 -17.50 -15.78 24.27
N ARG A 664 -18.30 -15.14 23.41
CA ARG A 664 -19.72 -14.86 23.74
C ARG A 664 -20.56 -16.13 23.89
N HIS A 665 -20.12 -17.23 23.28
CA HIS A 665 -20.76 -18.54 23.40
C HIS A 665 -20.34 -19.32 24.64
N VAL A 666 -19.43 -18.79 25.45
CA VAL A 666 -18.97 -19.41 26.72
C VAL A 666 -19.72 -18.81 27.91
N GLU A 667 -20.35 -17.63 27.74
CA GLU A 667 -21.21 -16.98 28.74
C GLU A 667 -22.70 -17.38 28.61
N GLU A 668 -23.07 -18.07 27.52
CA GLU A 668 -24.33 -18.82 27.34
C GLU A 668 -24.16 -20.27 27.80
#